data_AF-A0A9X3LC25-F1
#
_entry.id   AF-A0A9X3LC25-F1
#
_cell.length_a   1.000
_cell.length_b   1.000
_cell.length_c   1.000
_cell.angle_alpha   90.00
_cell.angle_beta   90.00
_cell.angle_gamma   90.00
#
_symmetry.space_group_name_H-M   'P 1'
#
loop_
_entity.id
_entity.type
_entity.pdbx_description
1 polymer ?
#
loop_
_entity_poly.entity_id
_entity_poly.type
_entity_poly.pdbx_seq_one_letter_code
_entity_poly.pdbx_strand_id
1 'polypeptide(L)'
;MKKIVIPLTIAAILIAGGCNEKSSKETSLDTEALISQYVDYDSEDYYTDWEDEIFTKITLNDETSTFDGSGGVIIDGQNIEIHTSGTYVLEGSLSDGQIKINTEDTGNVRLILNGVEITSSTNAAINIEQSDKTIISLIKGTDNILTDATSYIFENEANKEVGAAVFSKDDLVINGTGMLTVNGQYKDGIVSRDDLIITGGTINVIAIDDGVVGRDVFAMSNATINITADGDGVKSSNDEDADRGNIVLESGNLTVIAQGDGIQAENEIVVVDGEYSVKTGDGSPEVVSSSEPGMGMGVGDGTGKMPEMSAGMGMDFSSMTDDEVEAFVKNMERMNFPNDITSELEGMTTDEIREYLTTSLGTMMPPGGGGMDREIPEGGELPPDRQLPEAGAEQQTPIEGEQNSVPVEINTEEDDNANTSIVETTSQKGIKAGTKLNIVGGSITVDAVEDALHSNGDLTIQGGQEILSTGDDGIHADGNVSIAGGDITILKSLEGIEGTNIEVSDGSIHLKAADDGVNVNGGSNKNEMFGGINQTETATETEEKEEVDSTIEDGQLTISGGYLYVDADGDGLDSNTNITMTGGTAIVYGPTEMMNGTLDYDGTFIIEGGTLIASGSTGMALGVSDGSTQNTIMMTFDETVEANTPVTLTNADGEQIITVAPEKKYQMILISSPDLEQNANTTLSRGGTLTGEVVDGVYTNATTTDPTSSVTYSPTTVMTYLNSNGVTEEGSSTMGGGMRGNMQGGGGFGRGQEQKQQEKTEHDTNK
;
A
#
# COMPACT_ATOMS: atom_id res chain seq x y z
N MET A 1 -4.35 48.86 5.69
CA MET A 1 -4.62 47.64 4.91
C MET A 1 -3.40 47.32 4.07
N LYS A 2 -2.70 46.25 4.44
CA LYS A 2 -2.09 45.21 3.61
C LYS A 2 -1.14 44.45 4.53
N LYS A 3 -1.63 43.32 5.04
CA LYS A 3 -0.86 42.29 5.73
C LYS A 3 0.06 41.67 4.68
N ILE A 4 1.35 41.62 4.95
CA ILE A 4 2.29 40.79 4.20
C ILE A 4 2.58 39.62 5.11
N VAL A 5 2.09 38.46 4.71
CA VAL A 5 2.37 37.15 5.30
C VAL A 5 3.69 36.70 4.67
N ILE A 6 4.69 36.36 5.49
CA ILE A 6 5.94 35.75 5.08
C ILE A 6 5.82 34.27 5.46
N PRO A 7 5.97 33.31 4.52
CA PRO A 7 5.91 31.89 4.85
C PRO A 7 7.11 31.49 5.70
N LEU A 8 6.82 30.73 6.74
CA LEU A 8 7.75 30.21 7.74
C LEU A 8 8.53 29.05 7.09
N THR A 9 9.78 29.29 6.70
CA THR A 9 10.72 28.23 6.31
C THR A 9 11.27 27.63 7.59
N ILE A 10 10.95 26.36 7.86
CA ILE A 10 11.54 25.58 8.95
C ILE A 10 12.99 25.29 8.54
N ALA A 11 13.93 25.96 9.19
CA ALA A 11 15.35 25.70 9.04
C ALA A 11 15.74 24.59 10.03
N ALA A 12 16.09 23.41 9.51
CA ALA A 12 16.81 22.39 10.25
C ALA A 12 18.15 22.96 10.74
N ILE A 13 18.34 23.02 12.06
CA ILE A 13 19.57 23.50 12.68
C ILE A 13 20.51 22.29 12.84
N LEU A 14 21.53 22.21 11.97
CA LEU A 14 22.70 21.36 12.19
C LEU A 14 23.42 21.80 13.48
N ILE A 15 23.58 20.87 14.43
CA ILE A 15 24.51 21.02 15.55
C ILE A 15 25.84 20.36 15.16
N ALA A 16 26.86 21.21 14.97
CA ALA A 16 28.24 20.79 14.77
C ALA A 16 28.90 20.39 16.10
N GLY A 17 29.60 19.25 16.11
CA GLY A 17 30.46 18.86 17.23
C GLY A 17 31.27 17.58 16.99
N GLY A 18 32.35 17.66 16.20
CA GLY A 18 33.40 16.63 16.18
C GLY A 18 33.97 16.29 14.80
N CYS A 19 34.83 17.15 14.25
CA CYS A 19 35.53 16.91 12.98
C CYS A 19 36.37 15.62 13.01
N ASN A 20 36.02 14.67 12.16
CA ASN A 20 36.97 13.89 11.39
C ASN A 20 36.46 13.89 9.93
N GLU A 21 36.97 14.80 9.09
CA GLU A 21 36.57 14.92 7.68
C GLU A 21 36.95 13.65 6.90
N LYS A 22 36.05 12.67 6.89
CA LYS A 22 35.85 11.85 5.70
C LYS A 22 34.90 12.64 4.81
N SER A 23 35.44 13.25 3.78
CA SER A 23 34.67 13.78 2.65
C SER A 23 33.83 12.63 2.09
N SER A 24 32.56 12.53 2.49
CA SER A 24 31.56 11.78 1.73
C SER A 24 31.46 12.49 0.39
N LYS A 25 31.89 11.78 -0.64
CA LYS A 25 31.72 12.22 -2.01
C LYS A 25 30.25 11.96 -2.29
N GLU A 26 29.39 12.96 -2.14
CA GLU A 26 28.02 12.88 -2.66
C GLU A 26 28.15 12.48 -4.12
N THR A 27 27.69 11.28 -4.42
CA THR A 27 27.63 10.80 -5.79
C THR A 27 26.31 11.34 -6.29
N SER A 28 26.30 12.56 -6.84
CA SER A 28 25.11 13.09 -7.48
C SER A 28 24.70 12.10 -8.57
N LEU A 29 23.52 11.51 -8.43
CA LEU A 29 22.96 10.63 -9.45
C LEU A 29 22.86 11.41 -10.76
N ASP A 30 23.33 10.78 -11.83
CA ASP A 30 23.21 11.32 -13.18
C ASP A 30 21.81 11.02 -13.69
N THR A 31 20.86 11.89 -13.37
CA THR A 31 19.44 11.72 -13.71
C THR A 31 19.21 11.72 -15.22
N GLU A 32 20.01 12.48 -15.99
CA GLU A 32 19.96 12.46 -17.46
C GLU A 32 20.36 11.08 -17.99
N ALA A 33 21.45 10.50 -17.46
CA ALA A 33 21.86 9.14 -17.83
C ALA A 33 20.85 8.07 -17.39
N LEU A 34 20.13 8.29 -16.28
CA LEU A 34 19.05 7.41 -15.85
C LEU A 34 17.86 7.45 -16.82
N ILE A 35 17.33 8.63 -17.11
CA ILE A 35 16.19 8.82 -18.01
C ILE A 35 16.48 8.24 -19.40
N SER A 36 17.70 8.46 -19.92
CA SER A 36 18.12 7.96 -21.24
C SER A 36 18.18 6.43 -21.38
N GLN A 37 17.98 5.67 -20.29
CA GLN A 37 17.84 4.21 -20.36
C GLN A 37 16.44 3.78 -20.80
N TYR A 38 15.44 4.66 -20.64
CA TYR A 38 14.02 4.32 -20.80
C TYR A 38 13.36 5.12 -21.92
N VAL A 39 13.80 6.36 -22.17
CA VAL A 39 13.16 7.26 -23.15
C VAL A 39 14.21 7.91 -24.04
N ASP A 40 14.00 7.79 -25.35
CA ASP A 40 14.78 8.51 -26.36
C ASP A 40 14.01 9.74 -26.84
N TYR A 41 14.49 10.92 -26.44
CA TYR A 41 13.88 12.19 -26.83
C TYR A 41 14.40 12.74 -28.16
N ASP A 42 13.47 13.16 -29.01
CA ASP A 42 13.72 13.96 -30.21
C ASP A 42 13.49 15.46 -29.93
N SER A 43 14.12 16.32 -30.75
CA SER A 43 13.88 17.77 -30.66
C SER A 43 12.43 18.17 -30.95
N GLU A 44 11.71 17.34 -31.69
CA GLU A 44 10.31 17.59 -32.08
C GLU A 44 9.32 17.21 -30.97
N ASP A 45 9.76 16.47 -29.95
CA ASP A 45 8.91 16.12 -28.82
C ASP A 45 8.59 17.34 -27.96
N TYR A 46 9.46 18.35 -28.01
CA TYR A 46 9.28 19.64 -27.35
C TYR A 46 8.57 20.64 -28.25
N TYR A 47 7.70 21.45 -27.65
CA TYR A 47 6.95 22.45 -28.39
C TYR A 47 7.87 23.51 -29.04
N THR A 48 7.76 23.65 -30.35
CA THR A 48 8.29 24.77 -31.13
C THR A 48 7.16 25.64 -31.67
N ASP A 49 7.43 26.92 -31.91
CA ASP A 49 6.45 27.79 -32.55
C ASP A 49 6.21 27.36 -34.00
N TRP A 50 4.95 27.26 -34.40
CA TRP A 50 4.52 26.75 -35.70
C TRP A 50 4.21 27.87 -36.71
N GLU A 51 4.06 29.12 -36.27
CA GLU A 51 3.59 30.22 -37.14
C GLU A 51 4.53 30.50 -38.33
N ASP A 52 5.82 30.17 -38.18
CA ASP A 52 6.84 30.30 -39.23
C ASP A 52 7.04 29.01 -40.06
N GLU A 53 6.33 27.92 -39.73
CA GLU A 53 6.39 26.65 -40.44
C GLU A 53 5.47 26.62 -41.68
N ILE A 54 5.71 25.68 -42.59
CA ILE A 54 4.74 25.37 -43.65
C ILE A 54 3.70 24.45 -43.04
N PHE A 55 2.45 24.93 -42.96
CA PHE A 55 1.34 24.16 -42.40
C PHE A 55 0.15 24.08 -43.36
N THR A 56 -0.71 23.10 -43.11
CA THR A 56 -2.06 23.03 -43.69
C THR A 56 -3.08 23.38 -42.61
N LYS A 57 -3.84 24.44 -42.82
CA LYS A 57 -4.89 24.87 -41.88
C LYS A 57 -6.17 24.08 -42.16
N ILE A 58 -6.79 23.52 -41.13
CA ILE A 58 -8.06 22.81 -41.19
C ILE A 58 -9.05 23.55 -40.28
N THR A 59 -10.11 24.09 -40.88
CA THR A 59 -11.22 24.71 -40.13
C THR A 59 -12.36 23.70 -40.03
N LEU A 60 -12.66 23.29 -38.80
CA LEU A 60 -13.65 22.29 -38.45
C LEU A 60 -15.05 22.91 -38.32
N ASN A 61 -16.00 22.30 -39.02
CA ASN A 61 -17.42 22.65 -38.99
C ASN A 61 -18.28 21.48 -39.49
N ASP A 62 -19.39 21.22 -38.82
CA ASP A 62 -20.31 20.10 -39.11
C ASP A 62 -20.74 19.98 -40.59
N GLU A 63 -20.97 21.11 -41.27
CA GLU A 63 -21.42 21.11 -42.68
C GLU A 63 -20.37 21.63 -43.67
N THR A 64 -19.43 22.46 -43.19
CA THR A 64 -18.57 23.28 -44.04
C THR A 64 -17.10 23.21 -43.67
N SER A 65 -16.64 22.08 -43.12
CA SER A 65 -15.22 21.83 -42.89
C SER A 65 -14.40 22.12 -44.15
N THR A 66 -13.28 22.81 -44.00
CA THR A 66 -12.39 23.19 -45.11
C THR A 66 -10.93 23.07 -44.71
N PHE A 67 -10.04 23.04 -45.70
CA PHE A 67 -8.61 23.16 -45.47
C PHE A 67 -7.95 24.11 -46.47
N ASP A 68 -6.83 24.71 -46.05
CA ASP A 68 -5.95 25.56 -46.87
C ASP A 68 -4.49 25.16 -46.66
N GLY A 69 -3.83 24.74 -47.73
CA GLY A 69 -2.46 24.19 -47.69
C GLY A 69 -2.23 23.11 -48.73
N SER A 70 -1.07 22.44 -48.65
CA SER A 70 -0.67 21.38 -49.58
C SER A 70 -0.71 19.98 -48.99
N GLY A 71 -1.12 19.82 -47.72
CA GLY A 71 -1.25 18.51 -47.07
C GLY A 71 -2.32 17.64 -47.75
N GLY A 72 -2.12 16.33 -47.72
CA GLY A 72 -3.06 15.34 -48.23
C GLY A 72 -4.26 15.19 -47.30
N VAL A 73 -5.16 16.17 -47.31
CA VAL A 73 -6.39 16.17 -46.49
C VAL A 73 -7.60 15.76 -47.33
N ILE A 74 -8.38 14.81 -46.83
CA ILE A 74 -9.68 14.41 -47.38
C ILE A 74 -10.75 14.76 -46.35
N ILE A 75 -11.83 15.40 -46.80
CA ILE A 75 -12.99 15.74 -45.96
C ILE A 75 -14.19 14.98 -46.52
N ASP A 76 -14.69 14.01 -45.75
CA ASP A 76 -15.94 13.29 -46.04
C ASP A 76 -16.96 13.57 -44.94
N GLY A 77 -17.77 14.61 -45.15
CA GLY A 77 -18.69 15.12 -44.14
C GLY A 77 -17.93 15.63 -42.91
N GLN A 78 -18.13 14.97 -41.77
CA GLN A 78 -17.48 15.28 -40.49
C GLN A 78 -16.26 14.39 -40.20
N ASN A 79 -15.87 13.52 -41.14
CA ASN A 79 -14.64 12.74 -41.05
C ASN A 79 -13.54 13.46 -41.82
N ILE A 80 -12.45 13.81 -41.12
CA ILE A 80 -11.28 14.47 -41.69
C ILE A 80 -10.14 13.47 -41.69
N GLU A 81 -9.62 13.12 -42.86
CA GLU A 81 -8.52 12.19 -43.01
C GLU A 81 -7.24 12.92 -43.46
N ILE A 82 -6.12 12.62 -42.79
CA ILE A 82 -4.79 13.13 -43.10
C ILE A 82 -3.93 11.98 -43.63
N HIS A 83 -3.48 12.12 -44.87
CA HIS A 83 -2.77 11.08 -45.64
C HIS A 83 -1.30 11.42 -45.94
N THR A 84 -0.79 12.57 -45.48
CA THR A 84 0.62 12.93 -45.64
C THR A 84 1.24 13.45 -44.34
N SER A 85 2.53 13.25 -44.16
CA SER A 85 3.34 13.90 -43.12
C SER A 85 3.27 15.44 -43.21
N GLY A 86 3.54 16.12 -42.09
CA GLY A 86 3.60 17.58 -42.00
C GLY A 86 2.81 18.20 -40.84
N THR A 87 2.78 19.53 -40.80
CA THR A 87 2.10 20.31 -39.75
C THR A 87 0.67 20.67 -40.18
N TYR A 88 -0.31 20.39 -39.31
CA TYR A 88 -1.73 20.65 -39.51
C TYR A 88 -2.29 21.49 -38.38
N VAL A 89 -2.88 22.64 -38.69
CA VAL A 89 -3.44 23.56 -37.69
C VAL A 89 -4.95 23.44 -37.68
N LEU A 90 -5.50 22.91 -36.60
CA LEU A 90 -6.93 22.67 -36.44
C LEU A 90 -7.56 23.76 -35.57
N GLU A 91 -8.69 24.29 -36.02
CA GLU A 91 -9.54 25.22 -35.27
C GLU A 91 -11.02 24.94 -35.54
N GLY A 92 -11.90 25.23 -34.57
CA GLY A 92 -13.35 25.05 -34.73
C GLY A 92 -13.86 23.75 -34.09
N SER A 93 -15.01 23.27 -34.54
CA SER A 93 -15.69 22.15 -33.88
C SER A 93 -16.35 21.16 -34.84
N LEU A 94 -16.46 19.90 -34.40
CA LEU A 94 -17.27 18.85 -35.00
C LEU A 94 -18.17 18.23 -33.92
N SER A 95 -19.50 18.30 -34.12
CA SER A 95 -20.45 17.74 -33.15
C SER A 95 -20.59 16.21 -33.22
N ASP A 96 -20.24 15.61 -34.36
CA ASP A 96 -20.22 14.17 -34.57
C ASP A 96 -19.23 13.80 -35.69
N GLY A 97 -17.93 13.86 -35.37
CA GLY A 97 -16.85 13.68 -36.35
C GLY A 97 -15.60 13.06 -35.77
N GLN A 98 -14.62 12.82 -36.64
CA GLN A 98 -13.35 12.18 -36.30
C GLN A 98 -12.23 12.82 -37.11
N ILE A 99 -11.05 12.97 -36.49
CA ILE A 99 -9.78 13.15 -37.19
C ILE A 99 -9.10 11.80 -37.30
N LYS A 100 -8.80 11.38 -38.52
CA LYS A 100 -8.11 10.12 -38.81
C LYS A 100 -6.77 10.41 -39.48
N ILE A 101 -5.69 9.83 -38.96
CA ILE A 101 -4.34 9.93 -39.53
C ILE A 101 -3.94 8.57 -40.08
N ASN A 102 -3.60 8.51 -41.37
CA ASN A 102 -3.14 7.31 -42.05
C ASN A 102 -2.22 7.73 -43.20
N THR A 103 -0.95 8.02 -42.89
CA THR A 103 -0.03 8.60 -43.88
C THR A 103 0.45 7.57 -44.90
N GLU A 104 0.52 8.00 -46.17
CA GLU A 104 1.08 7.19 -47.27
C GLU A 104 2.60 7.37 -47.44
N ASP A 105 3.15 8.43 -46.87
CA ASP A 105 4.58 8.76 -46.85
C ASP A 105 5.21 8.55 -45.47
N THR A 106 6.54 8.56 -45.45
CA THR A 106 7.34 8.51 -44.21
C THR A 106 7.50 9.92 -43.66
N GLY A 107 7.22 10.10 -42.37
CA GLY A 107 7.47 11.32 -41.63
C GLY A 107 6.43 11.57 -40.56
N ASN A 108 6.71 12.58 -39.73
CA ASN A 108 5.89 12.90 -38.57
C ASN A 108 4.65 13.72 -38.98
N VAL A 109 3.56 13.52 -38.25
CA VAL A 109 2.35 14.36 -38.35
C VAL A 109 2.26 15.22 -37.10
N ARG A 110 2.27 16.54 -37.26
CA ARG A 110 2.11 17.48 -36.15
C ARG A 110 0.73 18.12 -36.19
N LEU A 111 -0.13 17.78 -35.24
CA LEU A 111 -1.44 18.40 -35.05
C LEU A 111 -1.35 19.58 -34.07
N ILE A 112 -1.53 20.80 -34.56
CA ILE A 112 -1.65 21.98 -33.73
C ILE A 112 -3.13 22.17 -33.35
N LEU A 113 -3.47 21.99 -32.08
CA LEU A 113 -4.84 22.20 -31.59
C LEU A 113 -5.00 23.63 -31.07
N ASN A 114 -5.81 24.42 -31.79
CA ASN A 114 -6.02 25.84 -31.56
C ASN A 114 -7.49 26.15 -31.23
N GLY A 115 -7.98 25.61 -30.12
CA GLY A 115 -9.38 25.77 -29.69
C GLY A 115 -10.31 24.83 -30.43
N VAL A 116 -10.00 23.53 -30.39
CA VAL A 116 -10.71 22.46 -31.09
C VAL A 116 -11.71 21.77 -30.16
N GLU A 117 -12.92 21.51 -30.65
CA GLU A 117 -13.91 20.67 -29.95
C GLU A 117 -14.42 19.57 -30.89
N ILE A 118 -14.10 18.31 -30.60
CA ILE A 118 -14.50 17.17 -31.42
C ILE A 118 -15.24 16.17 -30.54
N THR A 119 -16.48 15.89 -30.89
CA THR A 119 -17.24 14.76 -30.35
C THR A 119 -17.48 13.75 -31.45
N SER A 120 -17.33 12.45 -31.16
CA SER A 120 -17.71 11.35 -32.04
C SER A 120 -18.76 10.50 -31.37
N SER A 121 -19.86 10.20 -32.06
CA SER A 121 -20.89 9.29 -31.56
C SER A 121 -20.64 7.83 -31.95
N THR A 122 -19.59 7.55 -32.76
CA THR A 122 -19.37 6.22 -33.34
C THR A 122 -17.99 5.62 -33.07
N ASN A 123 -16.94 6.42 -32.85
CA ASN A 123 -15.56 5.98 -32.73
C ASN A 123 -14.74 6.99 -31.88
N ALA A 124 -13.41 6.89 -31.91
CA ALA A 124 -12.48 7.86 -31.33
C ALA A 124 -12.64 9.27 -31.94
N ALA A 125 -12.32 10.31 -31.16
CA ALA A 125 -12.26 11.68 -31.66
C ALA A 125 -11.03 11.89 -32.55
N ILE A 126 -9.88 11.32 -32.15
CA ILE A 126 -8.65 11.26 -32.95
C ILE A 126 -8.20 9.80 -33.02
N ASN A 127 -8.05 9.28 -34.24
CA ASN A 127 -7.57 7.93 -34.51
C ASN A 127 -6.34 7.97 -35.43
N ILE A 128 -5.18 7.56 -34.92
CA ILE A 128 -3.93 7.49 -35.67
C ILE A 128 -3.68 6.02 -36.03
N GLU A 129 -3.95 5.68 -37.29
CA GLU A 129 -3.74 4.33 -37.81
C GLU A 129 -2.31 4.11 -38.30
N GLN A 130 -1.68 5.16 -38.84
CA GLN A 130 -0.32 5.11 -39.36
C GLN A 130 0.30 6.51 -39.46
N SER A 131 1.48 6.67 -38.86
CA SER A 131 2.45 7.75 -39.02
C SER A 131 3.82 7.29 -38.50
N ASP A 132 4.93 7.98 -38.82
CA ASP A 132 6.20 7.66 -38.15
C ASP A 132 6.12 8.01 -36.65
N LYS A 133 5.52 9.16 -36.33
CA LYS A 133 5.19 9.67 -34.99
C LYS A 133 4.13 10.75 -35.16
N THR A 134 3.15 10.80 -34.26
CA THR A 134 2.17 11.90 -34.22
C THR A 134 2.42 12.81 -33.02
N ILE A 135 2.47 14.12 -33.25
CA ILE A 135 2.73 15.14 -32.23
C ILE A 135 1.50 16.04 -32.11
N ILE A 136 0.83 16.03 -30.97
CA ILE A 136 -0.29 16.93 -30.63
C ILE A 136 0.28 18.13 -29.85
N SER A 137 0.30 19.30 -30.49
CA SER A 137 0.76 20.55 -29.90
C SER A 137 -0.41 21.44 -29.45
N LEU A 138 -0.50 21.71 -28.15
CA LEU A 138 -1.55 22.49 -27.51
C LEU A 138 -1.20 23.99 -27.47
N ILE A 139 -2.02 24.81 -28.15
CA ILE A 139 -1.78 26.26 -28.21
C ILE A 139 -2.10 26.92 -26.88
N LYS A 140 -1.14 27.73 -26.41
CA LYS A 140 -1.25 28.50 -25.19
C LYS A 140 -2.54 29.34 -25.15
N GLY A 141 -3.30 29.19 -24.07
CA GLY A 141 -4.53 29.96 -23.84
C GLY A 141 -5.72 29.50 -24.68
N THR A 142 -5.64 28.31 -25.28
CA THR A 142 -6.77 27.64 -25.92
C THR A 142 -7.18 26.42 -25.10
N ASP A 143 -8.47 26.11 -25.17
CA ASP A 143 -9.08 24.93 -24.57
C ASP A 143 -9.48 23.99 -25.71
N ASN A 144 -9.02 22.74 -25.65
CA ASN A 144 -9.33 21.72 -26.64
C ASN A 144 -10.08 20.58 -25.96
N ILE A 145 -11.16 20.08 -26.57
CA ILE A 145 -12.03 19.06 -26.00
C ILE A 145 -12.21 17.94 -27.01
N LEU A 146 -11.88 16.71 -26.61
CA LEU A 146 -12.00 15.50 -27.41
C LEU A 146 -12.89 14.51 -26.66
N THR A 147 -13.96 14.05 -27.30
CA THR A 147 -14.92 13.11 -26.71
C THR A 147 -15.23 12.01 -27.71
N ASP A 148 -15.09 10.76 -27.30
CA ASP A 148 -15.48 9.62 -28.13
C ASP A 148 -16.89 9.10 -27.80
N ALA A 149 -17.25 8.03 -28.50
CA ALA A 149 -18.52 7.37 -28.35
C ALA A 149 -18.59 6.56 -27.05
N THR A 150 -19.80 6.33 -26.53
CA THR A 150 -20.02 5.35 -25.44
C THR A 150 -19.89 3.90 -25.91
N SER A 151 -19.86 3.67 -27.23
CA SER A 151 -19.74 2.34 -27.85
C SER A 151 -19.23 2.48 -29.27
N TYR A 152 -18.24 1.68 -29.66
CA TYR A 152 -17.62 1.82 -30.98
C TYR A 152 -18.33 0.99 -32.05
N ILE A 153 -18.42 1.55 -33.25
CA ILE A 153 -18.97 0.88 -34.43
C ILE A 153 -17.82 0.52 -35.36
N PHE A 154 -17.42 -0.75 -35.32
CA PHE A 154 -16.35 -1.26 -36.17
C PHE A 154 -16.87 -1.70 -37.53
N GLU A 155 -16.23 -1.26 -38.61
CA GLU A 155 -16.54 -1.73 -39.97
C GLU A 155 -16.07 -3.17 -40.22
N ASN A 156 -15.05 -3.63 -39.48
CA ASN A 156 -14.52 -4.99 -39.53
C ASN A 156 -14.01 -5.44 -38.14
N GLU A 157 -13.85 -6.75 -37.95
CA GLU A 157 -13.37 -7.34 -36.70
C GLU A 157 -11.90 -7.01 -36.36
N ALA A 158 -11.08 -6.62 -37.34
CA ALA A 158 -9.67 -6.27 -37.16
C ALA A 158 -9.48 -4.86 -36.54
N ASN A 159 -10.53 -4.03 -36.52
CA ASN A 159 -10.52 -2.69 -35.95
C ASN A 159 -10.91 -2.64 -34.47
N LYS A 160 -11.23 -3.78 -33.85
CA LYS A 160 -11.60 -3.89 -32.42
C LYS A 160 -10.51 -3.45 -31.44
N GLU A 161 -9.31 -3.14 -31.94
CA GLU A 161 -8.19 -2.63 -31.17
C GLU A 161 -8.38 -1.17 -30.73
N VAL A 162 -9.14 -0.37 -31.48
CA VAL A 162 -9.36 1.05 -31.13
C VAL A 162 -10.29 1.13 -29.93
N GLY A 163 -9.77 1.66 -28.81
CA GLY A 163 -10.46 1.70 -27.53
C GLY A 163 -10.29 3.00 -26.76
N ALA A 164 -9.94 4.11 -27.41
CA ALA A 164 -9.64 5.35 -26.69
C ALA A 164 -10.08 6.60 -27.45
N ALA A 165 -10.41 7.66 -26.72
CA ALA A 165 -10.81 8.93 -27.34
C ALA A 165 -9.71 9.58 -28.18
N VAL A 166 -8.46 9.42 -27.76
CA VAL A 166 -7.27 9.62 -28.58
C VAL A 166 -6.53 8.30 -28.66
N PHE A 167 -6.53 7.68 -29.83
CA PHE A 167 -5.89 6.39 -30.04
C PHE A 167 -4.81 6.48 -31.10
N SER A 168 -3.62 5.93 -30.80
CA SER A 168 -2.51 5.82 -31.73
C SER A 168 -1.98 4.40 -31.82
N LYS A 169 -1.74 3.93 -33.05
CA LYS A 169 -1.02 2.69 -33.31
C LYS A 169 0.50 2.86 -33.25
N ASP A 170 0.99 4.07 -33.45
CA ASP A 170 2.41 4.45 -33.45
C ASP A 170 2.71 5.42 -32.30
N ASP A 171 3.95 5.87 -32.19
CA ASP A 171 4.39 6.87 -31.20
C ASP A 171 3.51 8.13 -31.16
N LEU A 172 3.15 8.53 -29.95
CA LEU A 172 2.34 9.71 -29.69
C LEU A 172 3.05 10.66 -28.74
N VAL A 173 3.11 11.93 -29.13
CA VAL A 173 3.62 13.00 -28.28
C VAL A 173 2.56 14.05 -28.03
N ILE A 174 2.46 14.54 -26.80
CA ILE A 174 1.65 15.71 -26.45
C ILE A 174 2.57 16.79 -25.87
N ASN A 175 2.50 18.00 -26.42
CA ASN A 175 3.32 19.12 -25.96
C ASN A 175 2.60 20.46 -26.04
N GLY A 176 3.27 21.53 -25.62
CA GLY A 176 2.73 22.88 -25.61
C GLY A 176 2.25 23.30 -24.23
N THR A 177 1.44 24.36 -24.16
CA THR A 177 0.98 24.93 -22.88
C THR A 177 -0.51 25.27 -22.87
N GLY A 178 -1.25 24.84 -23.90
CA GLY A 178 -2.71 24.89 -23.93
C GLY A 178 -3.36 23.84 -23.03
N MET A 179 -4.69 23.89 -22.96
CA MET A 179 -5.48 22.90 -22.24
C MET A 179 -6.03 21.85 -23.21
N LEU A 180 -6.05 20.59 -22.77
CA LEU A 180 -6.69 19.47 -23.44
C LEU A 180 -7.58 18.75 -22.44
N THR A 181 -8.85 18.54 -22.78
CA THR A 181 -9.79 17.70 -22.04
C THR A 181 -10.16 16.52 -22.92
N VAL A 182 -9.93 15.31 -22.43
CA VAL A 182 -10.22 14.05 -23.13
C VAL A 182 -11.27 13.27 -22.33
N ASN A 183 -12.38 12.94 -22.97
CA ASN A 183 -13.45 12.14 -22.39
C ASN A 183 -13.54 10.80 -23.14
N GLY A 184 -12.92 9.77 -22.56
CA GLY A 184 -13.02 8.36 -22.98
C GLY A 184 -14.27 7.72 -22.40
N GLN A 185 -15.37 7.74 -23.15
CA GLN A 185 -16.67 7.20 -22.77
C GLN A 185 -16.85 5.73 -23.15
N TYR A 186 -16.03 5.19 -24.06
CA TYR A 186 -16.07 3.77 -24.40
C TYR A 186 -15.22 2.93 -23.46
N LYS A 187 -13.95 3.31 -23.32
CA LYS A 187 -12.94 2.67 -22.48
C LYS A 187 -11.90 3.72 -22.06
N ASP A 188 -10.77 3.78 -22.74
CA ASP A 188 -9.60 4.53 -22.31
C ASP A 188 -9.66 6.00 -22.74
N GLY A 189 -8.90 6.85 -22.07
CA GLY A 189 -8.76 8.26 -22.44
C GLY A 189 -7.80 8.46 -23.63
N ILE A 190 -6.51 8.29 -23.36
CA ILE A 190 -5.42 8.48 -24.33
C ILE A 190 -4.59 7.21 -24.41
N VAL A 191 -4.44 6.65 -25.59
CA VAL A 191 -3.67 5.42 -25.82
C VAL A 191 -2.67 5.61 -26.94
N SER A 192 -1.42 5.27 -26.67
CA SER A 192 -0.43 4.90 -27.68
C SER A 192 -0.16 3.40 -27.58
N ARG A 193 -0.17 2.71 -28.72
CA ARG A 193 0.27 1.33 -28.79
C ARG A 193 1.78 1.23 -28.83
N ASP A 194 2.54 2.31 -28.97
CA ASP A 194 3.98 2.32 -28.79
C ASP A 194 4.34 3.31 -27.66
N ASP A 195 5.25 4.25 -27.88
CA ASP A 195 5.66 5.22 -26.86
C ASP A 195 4.63 6.36 -26.75
N LEU A 196 4.35 6.80 -25.52
CA LEU A 196 3.55 7.99 -25.21
C LEU A 196 4.36 8.97 -24.38
N ILE A 197 4.69 10.11 -24.97
CA ILE A 197 5.52 11.14 -24.33
C ILE A 197 4.71 12.42 -24.15
N ILE A 198 4.69 12.98 -22.94
CA ILE A 198 4.03 14.25 -22.62
C ILE A 198 5.04 15.25 -22.07
N THR A 199 5.42 16.24 -22.88
CA THR A 199 6.44 17.26 -22.49
C THR A 199 5.84 18.61 -22.10
N GLY A 200 4.51 18.70 -22.02
CA GLY A 200 3.83 19.91 -21.54
C GLY A 200 2.32 19.88 -21.75
N GLY A 201 1.65 20.90 -21.22
CA GLY A 201 0.20 21.11 -21.34
C GLY A 201 -0.53 20.99 -20.02
N THR A 202 -1.80 21.40 -20.01
CA THR A 202 -2.74 21.08 -18.93
C THR A 202 -3.76 20.08 -19.49
N ILE A 203 -3.66 18.82 -19.08
CA ILE A 203 -4.40 17.72 -19.66
C ILE A 203 -5.36 17.18 -18.60
N ASN A 204 -6.64 17.11 -18.92
CA ASN A 204 -7.66 16.51 -18.07
C ASN A 204 -8.21 15.28 -18.80
N VAL A 205 -8.23 14.13 -18.15
CA VAL A 205 -8.70 12.88 -18.73
C VAL A 205 -9.78 12.29 -17.83
N ILE A 206 -10.90 11.91 -18.43
CA ILE A 206 -11.97 11.14 -17.79
C ILE A 206 -12.17 9.88 -18.64
N ALA A 207 -12.01 8.69 -18.06
CA ALA A 207 -12.06 7.41 -18.76
C ALA A 207 -12.94 6.39 -18.02
N ILE A 208 -13.61 5.52 -18.77
CA ILE A 208 -14.43 4.39 -18.25
C ILE A 208 -13.58 3.12 -18.02
N ASP A 209 -12.36 3.09 -18.54
CA ASP A 209 -11.37 2.05 -18.30
C ASP A 209 -10.07 2.77 -17.90
N ASP A 210 -8.98 2.66 -18.67
CA ASP A 210 -7.71 3.27 -18.28
C ASP A 210 -7.62 4.76 -18.68
N GLY A 211 -7.03 5.59 -17.82
CA GLY A 211 -6.87 7.01 -18.12
C GLY A 211 -5.92 7.27 -19.29
N VAL A 212 -4.64 6.95 -19.08
CA VAL A 212 -3.58 7.15 -20.06
C VAL A 212 -2.75 5.88 -20.20
N VAL A 213 -2.59 5.39 -21.42
CA VAL A 213 -1.82 4.17 -21.71
C VAL A 213 -0.73 4.47 -22.75
N GLY A 214 0.52 4.27 -22.35
CA GLY A 214 1.65 4.18 -23.28
C GLY A 214 2.17 2.75 -23.24
N ARG A 215 1.83 1.92 -24.24
CA ARG A 215 2.09 0.48 -24.19
C ARG A 215 3.56 0.18 -23.90
N ASP A 216 4.45 0.79 -24.66
CA ASP A 216 5.89 0.51 -24.57
C ASP A 216 6.57 1.40 -23.53
N VAL A 217 6.22 2.68 -23.53
CA VAL A 217 6.65 3.66 -22.53
C VAL A 217 5.55 4.69 -22.31
N PHE A 218 5.33 5.10 -21.06
CA PHE A 218 4.73 6.40 -20.76
C PHE A 218 5.76 7.30 -20.07
N ALA A 219 6.02 8.47 -20.64
CA ALA A 219 6.95 9.45 -20.09
C ALA A 219 6.29 10.82 -19.94
N MET A 220 6.53 11.49 -18.82
CA MET A 220 6.05 12.87 -18.63
C MET A 220 7.11 13.83 -18.07
N SER A 221 7.10 15.05 -18.61
CA SER A 221 7.87 16.19 -18.11
C SER A 221 7.10 17.50 -18.31
N ASN A 222 7.27 18.47 -17.40
CA ASN A 222 6.74 19.83 -17.51
C ASN A 222 5.22 19.96 -17.81
N ALA A 223 4.43 18.93 -17.50
CA ALA A 223 2.98 18.89 -17.73
C ALA A 223 2.19 18.99 -16.42
N THR A 224 0.90 19.32 -16.53
CA THR A 224 -0.09 19.15 -15.46
C THR A 224 -1.18 18.22 -15.98
N ILE A 225 -1.27 17.03 -15.42
CA ILE A 225 -2.20 15.97 -15.88
C ILE A 225 -3.15 15.62 -14.73
N ASN A 226 -4.45 15.68 -14.98
CA ASN A 226 -5.49 15.26 -14.03
C ASN A 226 -6.27 14.11 -14.65
N ILE A 227 -6.36 12.98 -13.96
CA ILE A 227 -6.98 11.76 -14.46
C ILE A 227 -8.08 11.30 -13.49
N THR A 228 -9.22 10.93 -14.04
CA THR A 228 -10.26 10.14 -13.37
C THR A 228 -10.57 8.92 -14.24
N ALA A 229 -10.35 7.72 -13.71
CA ALA A 229 -10.45 6.47 -14.45
C ALA A 229 -11.21 5.41 -13.63
N ASP A 230 -12.10 4.66 -14.27
CA ASP A 230 -12.78 3.49 -13.66
C ASP A 230 -11.90 2.21 -13.77
N GLY A 231 -10.83 2.25 -14.56
CA GLY A 231 -9.72 1.29 -14.56
C GLY A 231 -8.48 1.90 -13.91
N ASP A 232 -7.31 1.70 -14.52
CA ASP A 232 -6.05 2.23 -14.03
C ASP A 232 -5.88 3.72 -14.42
N GLY A 233 -5.19 4.49 -13.60
CA GLY A 233 -4.94 5.90 -13.90
C GLY A 233 -3.96 6.09 -15.07
N VAL A 234 -2.74 5.60 -14.88
CA VAL A 234 -1.68 5.59 -15.88
C VAL A 234 -1.14 4.18 -16.02
N LYS A 235 -0.98 3.72 -17.27
CA LYS A 235 -0.56 2.36 -17.57
C LYS A 235 0.54 2.29 -18.62
N SER A 236 1.52 1.42 -18.39
CA SER A 236 2.40 0.90 -19.44
C SER A 236 2.30 -0.63 -19.47
N SER A 237 1.85 -1.17 -20.60
CA SER A 237 1.23 -2.50 -20.68
C SER A 237 2.01 -3.53 -21.50
N ASN A 238 3.22 -3.20 -21.99
CA ASN A 238 4.05 -4.17 -22.69
C ASN A 238 4.72 -5.13 -21.70
N ASP A 239 4.26 -6.39 -21.70
CA ASP A 239 4.80 -7.52 -20.94
C ASP A 239 5.61 -8.51 -21.81
N GLU A 240 5.75 -8.20 -23.11
CA GLU A 240 6.43 -9.07 -24.09
C GLU A 240 7.92 -8.72 -24.26
N ASP A 241 8.29 -7.46 -24.08
CA ASP A 241 9.66 -6.94 -24.22
C ASP A 241 10.18 -6.38 -22.89
N ALA A 242 11.27 -6.95 -22.39
CA ALA A 242 11.88 -6.60 -21.11
C ALA A 242 12.51 -5.20 -21.06
N ASP A 243 12.71 -4.55 -22.20
CA ASP A 243 13.17 -3.15 -22.27
C ASP A 243 11.99 -2.16 -22.40
N ARG A 244 10.75 -2.66 -22.45
CA ARG A 244 9.51 -1.88 -22.57
C ARG A 244 8.61 -2.11 -21.35
N GLY A 245 7.41 -1.52 -21.37
CA GLY A 245 6.46 -1.58 -20.26
C GLY A 245 6.82 -0.63 -19.13
N ASN A 246 7.51 0.48 -19.44
CA ASN A 246 8.11 1.38 -18.45
C ASN A 246 7.33 2.68 -18.28
N ILE A 247 7.34 3.23 -17.07
CA ILE A 247 6.83 4.57 -16.76
C ILE A 247 7.96 5.46 -16.25
N VAL A 248 8.09 6.66 -16.82
CA VAL A 248 9.11 7.64 -16.45
C VAL A 248 8.46 8.98 -16.08
N LEU A 249 8.59 9.33 -14.81
CA LEU A 249 8.02 10.53 -14.22
C LEU A 249 9.17 11.52 -13.93
N GLU A 250 9.43 12.42 -14.87
CA GLU A 250 10.61 13.30 -14.80
C GLU A 250 10.37 14.61 -14.05
N SER A 251 9.21 15.21 -14.28
CA SER A 251 8.78 16.46 -13.65
C SER A 251 7.31 16.76 -13.98
N GLY A 252 6.74 17.76 -13.30
CA GLY A 252 5.38 18.24 -13.55
C GLY A 252 4.45 17.89 -12.40
N ASN A 253 3.15 17.89 -12.67
CA ASN A 253 2.12 17.54 -11.70
C ASN A 253 1.22 16.47 -12.32
N LEU A 254 0.98 15.38 -11.60
CA LEU A 254 0.03 14.34 -11.99
C LEU A 254 -0.90 14.04 -10.81
N THR A 255 -2.19 14.21 -11.03
CA THR A 255 -3.24 13.86 -10.08
C THR A 255 -4.09 12.74 -10.67
N VAL A 256 -4.17 11.62 -9.95
CA VAL A 256 -4.89 10.41 -10.38
C VAL A 256 -5.97 10.06 -9.35
N ILE A 257 -7.17 9.81 -9.85
CA ILE A 257 -8.24 9.11 -9.13
C ILE A 257 -8.60 7.90 -10.01
N ALA A 258 -8.25 6.70 -9.56
CA ALA A 258 -8.45 5.46 -10.29
C ALA A 258 -9.29 4.48 -9.47
N GLN A 259 -10.11 3.64 -10.08
CA GLN A 259 -10.77 2.54 -9.38
C GLN A 259 -9.94 1.25 -9.41
N GLY A 260 -9.00 1.14 -10.35
CA GLY A 260 -7.91 0.15 -10.35
C GLY A 260 -6.64 0.70 -9.72
N ASP A 261 -5.49 0.37 -10.32
CA ASP A 261 -4.18 0.85 -9.88
C ASP A 261 -4.01 2.34 -10.26
N GLY A 262 -3.31 3.10 -9.44
CA GLY A 262 -3.10 4.53 -9.72
C GLY A 262 -2.13 4.73 -10.88
N ILE A 263 -0.92 4.21 -10.73
CA ILE A 263 0.13 4.21 -11.75
C ILE A 263 0.69 2.79 -11.83
N GLN A 264 0.53 2.13 -12.97
CA GLN A 264 0.94 0.74 -13.16
C GLN A 264 1.86 0.58 -14.38
N ALA A 265 2.98 -0.08 -14.16
CA ALA A 265 3.89 -0.50 -15.22
C ALA A 265 4.09 -2.02 -15.16
N GLU A 266 4.06 -2.70 -16.31
CA GLU A 266 4.41 -4.12 -16.40
C GLU A 266 5.88 -4.39 -16.08
N ASN A 267 6.74 -3.37 -16.21
CA ASN A 267 8.17 -3.48 -15.95
C ASN A 267 8.63 -2.48 -14.88
N GLU A 268 9.28 -1.38 -15.26
CA GLU A 268 9.87 -0.44 -14.31
C GLU A 268 9.11 0.89 -14.22
N ILE A 269 9.07 1.45 -13.01
CA ILE A 269 8.68 2.84 -12.77
C ILE A 269 9.88 3.61 -12.25
N VAL A 270 10.20 4.73 -12.89
CA VAL A 270 11.24 5.66 -12.45
C VAL A 270 10.63 7.03 -12.14
N VAL A 271 10.77 7.48 -10.90
CA VAL A 271 10.34 8.81 -10.45
C VAL A 271 11.58 9.66 -10.18
N VAL A 272 11.75 10.73 -10.95
CA VAL A 272 12.94 11.60 -10.86
C VAL A 272 12.67 12.84 -10.01
N ASP A 273 11.60 13.57 -10.33
CA ASP A 273 11.15 14.79 -9.66
C ASP A 273 9.69 15.05 -10.05
N GLY A 274 9.02 16.03 -9.44
CA GLY A 274 7.63 16.39 -9.73
C GLY A 274 6.69 16.17 -8.53
N GLU A 275 5.40 16.43 -8.75
CA GLU A 275 4.36 16.34 -7.72
C GLU A 275 3.28 15.34 -8.16
N TYR A 276 3.11 14.26 -7.39
CA TYR A 276 2.28 13.12 -7.74
C TYR A 276 1.26 12.86 -6.64
N SER A 277 -0.03 13.01 -6.94
CA SER A 277 -1.12 12.72 -6.02
C SER A 277 -1.96 11.58 -6.58
N VAL A 278 -2.00 10.46 -5.88
CA VAL A 278 -2.68 9.24 -6.33
C VAL A 278 -3.71 8.82 -5.31
N LYS A 279 -4.93 8.58 -5.78
CA LYS A 279 -5.99 7.93 -5.02
C LYS A 279 -6.52 6.73 -5.80
N THR A 280 -6.60 5.58 -5.14
CA THR A 280 -7.21 4.37 -5.72
C THR A 280 -8.45 3.93 -4.95
N GLY A 281 -9.45 3.43 -5.65
CA GLY A 281 -10.72 3.01 -5.08
C GLY A 281 -11.31 4.05 -4.12
N ASP A 282 -11.72 3.60 -2.93
CA ASP A 282 -12.21 4.48 -1.87
C ASP A 282 -11.07 5.18 -1.08
N GLY A 283 -9.82 4.81 -1.34
CA GLY A 283 -8.63 5.16 -0.57
C GLY A 283 -8.48 4.30 0.68
N SER A 284 -7.56 4.70 1.53
CA SER A 284 -7.24 4.00 2.77
C SER A 284 -8.44 3.99 3.74
N PRO A 285 -8.76 2.85 4.38
CA PRO A 285 -9.93 2.73 5.27
C PRO A 285 -9.73 3.59 6.52
N GLU A 286 -10.82 4.02 7.18
CA GLU A 286 -10.70 4.86 8.40
C GLU A 286 -9.85 4.21 9.50
N VAL A 287 -9.94 2.88 9.60
CA VAL A 287 -9.16 2.05 10.51
C VAL A 287 -8.54 0.92 9.69
N VAL A 288 -7.23 0.71 9.87
CA VAL A 288 -6.54 -0.51 9.45
C VAL A 288 -6.33 -1.36 10.70
N SER A 289 -6.52 -2.67 10.60
CA SER A 289 -6.38 -3.59 11.72
C SER A 289 -5.86 -4.92 11.23
N SER A 290 -4.85 -5.47 11.89
CA SER A 290 -4.45 -6.85 11.68
C SER A 290 -5.53 -7.79 12.20
N SER A 291 -5.91 -8.77 11.37
CA SER A 291 -6.78 -9.85 11.80
C SER A 291 -5.92 -10.99 12.32
N GLU A 292 -5.52 -10.97 13.59
CA GLU A 292 -4.90 -12.15 14.15
C GLU A 292 -5.93 -13.28 14.27
N PRO A 293 -5.67 -14.48 13.71
CA PRO A 293 -6.47 -15.65 14.00
C PRO A 293 -6.20 -16.05 15.45
N GLY A 294 -7.00 -15.52 16.38
CA GLY A 294 -6.86 -15.83 17.80
C GLY A 294 -6.68 -17.33 18.00
N MET A 295 -5.61 -17.73 18.70
CA MET A 295 -5.32 -19.11 19.06
C MET A 295 -6.45 -19.70 19.92
N GLY A 296 -7.54 -20.08 19.26
CA GLY A 296 -8.53 -21.00 19.79
C GLY A 296 -7.87 -22.36 19.83
N MET A 297 -7.55 -22.82 21.05
CA MET A 297 -7.18 -24.21 21.33
C MET A 297 -8.07 -25.17 20.52
N GLY A 298 -7.51 -25.67 19.42
CA GLY A 298 -8.19 -26.62 18.54
C GLY A 298 -8.39 -27.94 19.26
N VAL A 299 -9.62 -28.19 19.69
CA VAL A 299 -10.16 -29.55 19.66
C VAL A 299 -10.90 -29.64 18.32
N GLY A 300 -10.18 -30.09 17.30
CA GLY A 300 -10.78 -30.29 15.98
C GLY A 300 -11.80 -31.41 15.99
N ASP A 301 -12.97 -31.17 15.42
CA ASP A 301 -13.40 -31.97 14.28
C ASP A 301 -13.80 -31.02 13.14
N GLY A 302 -13.31 -31.34 11.94
CA GLY A 302 -13.41 -30.44 10.79
C GLY A 302 -14.81 -30.47 10.21
N THR A 303 -15.47 -29.31 10.17
CA THR A 303 -16.16 -28.76 8.98
C THR A 303 -16.53 -27.29 9.28
N GLY A 304 -15.72 -26.36 8.77
CA GLY A 304 -15.83 -24.92 9.05
C GLY A 304 -17.04 -24.25 8.40
N LYS A 305 -17.80 -23.47 9.18
CA LYS A 305 -17.74 -21.99 9.26
C LYS A 305 -19.03 -21.51 9.98
N MET A 306 -18.87 -20.95 11.18
CA MET A 306 -19.84 -20.06 11.82
C MET A 306 -19.31 -18.62 11.73
N PRO A 307 -20.19 -17.59 11.71
CA PRO A 307 -19.80 -16.19 11.55
C PRO A 307 -19.23 -15.59 12.84
N GLU A 308 -18.38 -14.59 12.67
CA GLU A 308 -17.74 -13.83 13.75
C GLU A 308 -18.77 -13.14 14.66
N MET A 309 -18.59 -13.30 15.97
CA MET A 309 -19.26 -12.51 17.00
C MET A 309 -18.22 -11.70 17.75
N SER A 310 -18.24 -10.37 17.54
CA SER A 310 -17.56 -9.41 18.41
C SER A 310 -18.19 -9.44 19.82
N ALA A 311 -17.34 -9.39 20.83
CA ALA A 311 -17.70 -9.55 22.23
C ALA A 311 -18.55 -8.38 22.75
N GLY A 312 -19.81 -8.67 23.11
CA GLY A 312 -20.59 -7.80 23.99
C GLY A 312 -22.00 -7.42 23.54
N MET A 313 -22.80 -8.33 23.00
CA MET A 313 -24.27 -8.17 22.95
C MET A 313 -24.94 -9.52 23.16
N GLY A 314 -25.80 -9.63 24.19
CA GLY A 314 -26.77 -10.72 24.23
C GLY A 314 -27.69 -10.60 23.02
N MET A 315 -27.89 -11.70 22.29
CA MET A 315 -28.78 -11.74 21.12
C MET A 315 -30.21 -11.35 21.55
N ASP A 316 -30.71 -10.23 21.04
CA ASP A 316 -32.11 -9.86 21.20
C ASP A 316 -32.94 -10.59 20.14
N PHE A 317 -33.44 -11.77 20.52
CA PHE A 317 -34.30 -12.56 19.64
C PHE A 317 -35.62 -11.85 19.34
N SER A 318 -36.06 -10.88 20.16
CA SER A 318 -37.36 -10.22 20.01
C SER A 318 -37.44 -9.30 18.78
N SER A 319 -36.30 -8.88 18.22
CA SER A 319 -36.23 -8.01 17.04
C SER A 319 -36.06 -8.76 15.70
N MET A 320 -35.94 -10.09 15.70
CA MET A 320 -35.72 -10.87 14.47
C MET A 320 -36.96 -10.91 13.59
N THR A 321 -36.76 -10.77 12.28
CA THR A 321 -37.79 -11.03 11.26
C THR A 321 -38.14 -12.51 11.16
N ASP A 322 -39.27 -12.85 10.55
CA ASP A 322 -39.70 -14.26 10.41
C ASP A 322 -38.70 -15.09 9.59
N ASP A 323 -38.14 -14.54 8.51
CA ASP A 323 -37.15 -15.20 7.67
C ASP A 323 -35.84 -15.47 8.44
N GLU A 324 -35.44 -14.56 9.33
CA GLU A 324 -34.28 -14.74 10.20
C GLU A 324 -34.53 -15.81 11.28
N VAL A 325 -35.75 -15.89 11.83
CA VAL A 325 -36.13 -16.93 12.79
C VAL A 325 -36.14 -18.31 12.12
N GLU A 326 -36.68 -18.43 10.91
CA GLU A 326 -36.66 -19.70 10.16
C GLU A 326 -35.24 -20.11 9.77
N ALA A 327 -34.41 -19.16 9.33
CA ALA A 327 -32.99 -19.40 9.05
C ALA A 327 -32.25 -19.86 10.33
N PHE A 328 -32.54 -19.24 11.47
CA PHE A 328 -31.95 -19.60 12.75
C PHE A 328 -32.36 -21.01 13.21
N VAL A 329 -33.63 -21.38 13.12
CA VAL A 329 -34.13 -22.73 13.47
C VAL A 329 -33.53 -23.80 12.56
N LYS A 330 -33.47 -23.53 11.25
CA LYS A 330 -32.86 -24.42 10.27
C LYS A 330 -31.36 -24.59 10.49
N ASN A 331 -30.69 -23.57 11.02
CA ASN A 331 -29.30 -23.65 11.42
C ASN A 331 -29.13 -24.39 12.77
N MET A 332 -30.07 -24.28 13.71
CA MET A 332 -30.05 -25.07 14.97
C MET A 332 -30.13 -26.58 14.73
N GLU A 333 -30.95 -27.03 13.77
CA GLU A 333 -31.01 -28.44 13.36
C GLU A 333 -29.67 -28.96 12.80
N ARG A 334 -28.84 -28.05 12.26
CA ARG A 334 -27.52 -28.36 11.67
C ARG A 334 -26.38 -28.27 12.69
N MET A 335 -26.57 -27.55 13.80
CA MET A 335 -25.56 -27.31 14.84
C MET A 335 -25.56 -28.33 16.00
N ASN A 336 -26.39 -29.39 15.93
CA ASN A 336 -26.45 -30.48 16.91
C ASN A 336 -26.60 -30.00 18.38
N PHE A 337 -27.46 -29.01 18.60
CA PHE A 337 -27.91 -28.60 19.94
C PHE A 337 -28.51 -29.79 20.71
N PRO A 338 -28.52 -29.78 22.05
CA PRO A 338 -29.12 -30.86 22.83
C PRO A 338 -30.54 -31.15 22.30
N ASN A 339 -30.76 -32.39 21.85
CA ASN A 339 -31.93 -32.86 21.09
C ASN A 339 -33.31 -32.58 21.74
N ASP A 340 -33.36 -32.01 22.94
CA ASP A 340 -34.59 -31.61 23.61
C ASP A 340 -35.16 -30.28 23.04
N ILE A 341 -34.33 -29.31 22.64
CA ILE A 341 -34.83 -27.96 22.27
C ILE A 341 -35.51 -27.95 20.89
N THR A 342 -34.93 -28.59 19.88
CA THR A 342 -35.51 -28.61 18.52
C THR A 342 -36.84 -29.35 18.46
N SER A 343 -37.00 -30.40 19.29
CA SER A 343 -38.27 -31.11 19.42
C SER A 343 -39.38 -30.29 20.11
N GLU A 344 -39.00 -29.31 20.93
CA GLU A 344 -39.95 -28.39 21.57
C GLU A 344 -40.42 -27.27 20.62
N LEU A 345 -39.66 -27.00 19.55
CA LEU A 345 -39.99 -25.99 18.54
C LEU A 345 -40.84 -26.55 17.37
N GLU A 346 -40.93 -27.88 17.24
CA GLU A 346 -41.72 -28.53 16.19
C GLU A 346 -43.21 -28.15 16.29
N GLY A 347 -43.73 -27.47 15.26
CA GLY A 347 -45.14 -27.08 15.16
C GLY A 347 -45.49 -25.71 15.78
N MET A 348 -44.50 -24.97 16.29
CA MET A 348 -44.66 -23.58 16.71
C MET A 348 -44.62 -22.62 15.49
N THR A 349 -45.29 -21.48 15.63
CA THR A 349 -45.16 -20.34 14.70
C THR A 349 -43.87 -19.54 14.95
N THR A 350 -43.41 -18.74 13.99
CA THR A 350 -42.19 -17.91 14.13
C THR A 350 -42.27 -16.96 15.34
N ASP A 351 -43.45 -16.41 15.64
CA ASP A 351 -43.70 -15.60 16.83
C ASP A 351 -43.52 -16.39 18.14
N GLU A 352 -44.03 -17.63 18.20
CA GLU A 352 -43.90 -18.51 19.38
C GLU A 352 -42.46 -18.97 19.58
N ILE A 353 -41.73 -19.23 18.49
CA ILE A 353 -40.31 -19.57 18.53
C ILE A 353 -39.49 -18.39 19.04
N ARG A 354 -39.80 -17.16 18.57
CA ARG A 354 -39.15 -15.93 19.03
C ARG A 354 -39.32 -15.72 20.53
N GLU A 355 -40.54 -15.92 21.04
CA GLU A 355 -40.85 -15.82 22.47
C GLU A 355 -40.16 -16.93 23.29
N TYR A 356 -40.14 -18.16 22.79
CA TYR A 356 -39.47 -19.30 23.44
C TYR A 356 -37.95 -19.08 23.55
N LEU A 357 -37.28 -18.63 22.47
CA LEU A 357 -35.83 -18.37 22.47
C LEU A 357 -35.47 -17.21 23.42
N THR A 358 -36.26 -16.14 23.40
CA THR A 358 -36.08 -14.99 24.30
C THR A 358 -36.20 -15.41 25.77
N THR A 359 -37.12 -16.32 26.09
CA THR A 359 -37.40 -16.74 27.47
C THR A 359 -36.46 -17.83 27.97
N SER A 360 -36.11 -18.80 27.11
CA SER A 360 -35.37 -20.02 27.47
C SER A 360 -33.85 -19.90 27.33
N LEU A 361 -33.35 -19.05 26.42
CA LEU A 361 -31.90 -18.85 26.19
C LEU A 361 -31.40 -17.49 26.67
N GLY A 362 -32.27 -16.48 26.79
CA GLY A 362 -31.92 -15.13 27.27
C GLY A 362 -31.53 -15.02 28.75
N THR A 363 -31.56 -16.11 29.53
CA THR A 363 -31.34 -16.07 31.00
C THR A 363 -30.24 -16.98 31.55
N MET A 364 -29.41 -17.61 30.70
CA MET A 364 -28.31 -18.46 31.19
C MET A 364 -27.01 -17.69 31.51
N MET A 365 -27.05 -16.79 32.49
CA MET A 365 -26.01 -16.60 33.53
C MET A 365 -26.51 -15.65 34.64
N PRO A 366 -26.27 -15.95 35.93
CA PRO A 366 -26.73 -15.12 37.05
C PRO A 366 -25.80 -13.91 37.31
N PRO A 367 -26.32 -12.77 37.79
CA PRO A 367 -25.47 -11.67 38.24
C PRO A 367 -24.86 -12.00 39.61
N GLY A 368 -23.55 -12.28 39.63
CA GLY A 368 -22.76 -12.43 40.86
C GLY A 368 -22.37 -11.06 41.44
N GLY A 369 -23.01 -10.67 42.54
CA GLY A 369 -22.97 -9.32 43.09
C GLY A 369 -21.79 -8.94 44.01
N GLY A 370 -21.74 -7.64 44.29
CA GLY A 370 -20.98 -7.00 45.37
C GLY A 370 -21.48 -5.55 45.53
N GLY A 371 -22.36 -5.34 46.51
CA GLY A 371 -23.24 -4.18 46.58
C GLY A 371 -22.63 -2.85 47.02
N MET A 372 -23.37 -1.78 46.73
CA MET A 372 -23.56 -0.68 47.66
C MET A 372 -25.02 -0.24 47.62
N ASP A 373 -25.65 -0.35 48.78
CA ASP A 373 -26.95 0.20 49.10
C ASP A 373 -27.06 1.69 48.71
N ARG A 374 -28.20 2.04 48.12
CA ARG A 374 -28.97 3.23 48.52
C ARG A 374 -30.40 3.13 47.97
N GLU A 375 -31.33 2.90 48.90
CA GLU A 375 -32.79 3.10 48.81
C GLU A 375 -33.14 4.43 48.11
N ILE A 376 -34.25 4.52 47.34
CA ILE A 376 -35.55 5.18 47.67
C ILE A 376 -36.63 4.73 46.61
N PRO A 377 -37.96 5.01 46.73
CA PRO A 377 -39.03 4.00 46.65
C PRO A 377 -40.06 4.19 45.53
N GLU A 378 -41.04 3.27 45.48
CA GLU A 378 -42.19 3.22 44.57
C GLU A 378 -43.04 4.49 44.47
N GLY A 379 -43.54 4.76 43.25
CA GLY A 379 -44.86 5.34 43.01
C GLY A 379 -44.87 6.63 42.16
N GLY A 380 -45.40 6.54 40.92
CA GLY A 380 -45.81 7.72 40.16
C GLY A 380 -46.02 7.46 38.66
N GLU A 381 -47.27 7.61 38.23
CA GLU A 381 -47.79 7.42 36.87
C GLU A 381 -47.14 8.31 35.77
N LEU A 382 -47.24 7.82 34.53
CA LEU A 382 -46.97 8.48 33.25
C LEU A 382 -47.76 9.79 33.05
N PRO A 383 -47.21 10.80 32.36
CA PRO A 383 -47.99 11.83 31.68
C PRO A 383 -48.01 11.64 30.14
N PRO A 384 -49.11 12.00 29.44
CA PRO A 384 -49.24 11.89 27.99
C PRO A 384 -48.90 13.18 27.22
N ASP A 385 -48.69 13.00 25.92
CA ASP A 385 -48.86 13.92 24.79
C ASP A 385 -48.15 15.28 24.78
N ARG A 386 -47.25 15.45 23.78
CA ARG A 386 -47.17 16.69 23.00
C ARG A 386 -47.01 16.43 21.50
N GLN A 387 -48.14 16.61 20.85
CA GLN A 387 -48.40 16.96 19.47
C GLN A 387 -47.41 18.02 18.92
N LEU A 388 -46.84 17.77 17.74
CA LEU A 388 -46.22 18.77 16.86
C LEU A 388 -47.16 19.06 15.68
N PRO A 389 -47.25 20.32 15.19
CA PRO A 389 -48.25 20.72 14.20
C PRO A 389 -47.74 20.63 12.75
N GLU A 390 -48.62 20.21 11.83
CA GLU A 390 -48.53 20.48 10.39
C GLU A 390 -49.25 21.79 10.02
N ALA A 391 -48.75 22.51 9.01
CA ALA A 391 -49.44 22.74 7.74
C ALA A 391 -48.77 23.85 6.89
N GLY A 392 -48.59 23.57 5.60
CA GLY A 392 -48.25 24.56 4.58
C GLY A 392 -47.84 23.94 3.23
N ALA A 393 -48.83 23.47 2.46
CA ALA A 393 -48.67 22.86 1.14
C ALA A 393 -48.47 23.88 0.01
N GLU A 394 -47.80 23.47 -1.07
CA GLU A 394 -48.23 23.70 -2.46
C GLU A 394 -47.66 22.60 -3.38
N GLN A 395 -48.53 22.08 -4.26
CA GLN A 395 -48.35 20.92 -5.14
C GLN A 395 -47.83 21.32 -6.53
N GLN A 396 -47.14 20.40 -7.21
CA GLN A 396 -47.46 20.02 -8.61
C GLN A 396 -46.89 18.62 -8.99
N THR A 397 -47.68 17.92 -9.80
CA THR A 397 -47.80 16.48 -10.11
C THR A 397 -46.80 15.91 -11.15
N PRO A 398 -46.68 14.58 -11.36
CA PRO A 398 -47.50 13.87 -12.39
C PRO A 398 -47.95 12.43 -11.98
N ILE A 399 -49.24 12.07 -12.15
CA ILE A 399 -49.89 11.24 -13.21
C ILE A 399 -49.43 9.76 -13.30
N GLU A 400 -50.38 8.86 -13.01
CA GLU A 400 -50.31 7.39 -13.02
C GLU A 400 -50.40 6.77 -14.44
N GLY A 401 -49.66 5.65 -14.63
CA GLY A 401 -50.15 4.33 -15.06
C GLY A 401 -50.69 4.11 -16.48
N GLU A 402 -50.09 3.17 -17.22
CA GLU A 402 -50.78 1.96 -17.70
C GLU A 402 -49.82 0.91 -18.27
N GLN A 403 -50.07 -0.35 -17.91
CA GLN A 403 -49.35 -1.54 -18.36
C GLN A 403 -49.67 -1.90 -19.82
N ASN A 404 -48.70 -2.50 -20.53
CA ASN A 404 -49.01 -3.54 -21.51
C ASN A 404 -47.82 -4.50 -21.68
N SER A 405 -47.97 -5.66 -21.08
CA SER A 405 -47.18 -6.87 -21.24
C SER A 405 -47.48 -7.56 -22.58
N VAL A 406 -46.44 -7.89 -23.35
CA VAL A 406 -46.47 -8.93 -24.39
C VAL A 406 -45.30 -9.87 -24.11
N PRO A 407 -45.52 -11.19 -23.96
CA PRO A 407 -44.45 -12.13 -23.62
C PRO A 407 -43.66 -12.51 -24.89
N VAL A 408 -42.33 -12.51 -24.79
CA VAL A 408 -41.46 -13.20 -25.73
C VAL A 408 -40.99 -14.47 -25.05
N GLU A 409 -41.43 -15.61 -25.58
CA GLU A 409 -40.92 -16.93 -25.22
C GLU A 409 -39.44 -17.02 -25.64
N ILE A 410 -38.53 -17.12 -24.67
CA ILE A 410 -37.15 -17.55 -24.91
C ILE A 410 -37.11 -19.05 -24.60
N ASN A 411 -36.79 -19.81 -25.65
CA ASN A 411 -36.60 -21.25 -25.62
C ASN A 411 -35.26 -21.52 -24.91
N THR A 412 -35.30 -22.04 -23.68
CA THR A 412 -34.14 -22.49 -22.92
C THR A 412 -33.75 -23.89 -23.39
N GLU A 413 -32.63 -24.01 -24.09
CA GLU A 413 -31.84 -25.24 -24.03
C GLU A 413 -30.74 -25.00 -22.98
N GLU A 414 -30.79 -25.83 -21.94
CA GLU A 414 -29.85 -25.89 -20.83
C GLU A 414 -28.45 -26.25 -21.35
N ASP A 415 -27.45 -25.43 -21.01
CA ASP A 415 -26.06 -25.86 -20.94
C ASP A 415 -25.60 -25.62 -19.50
N ASP A 416 -25.74 -26.65 -18.68
CA ASP A 416 -25.26 -26.71 -17.30
C ASP A 416 -23.73 -26.73 -17.30
N ASN A 417 -23.11 -25.54 -17.31
CA ASN A 417 -21.75 -25.39 -16.84
C ASN A 417 -21.64 -24.10 -16.02
N ALA A 418 -22.00 -24.19 -14.74
CA ALA A 418 -21.71 -23.16 -13.76
C ALA A 418 -20.19 -23.13 -13.54
N ASN A 419 -19.51 -22.37 -14.41
CA ASN A 419 -18.17 -21.89 -14.15
C ASN A 419 -18.26 -20.95 -12.95
N THR A 420 -17.76 -21.37 -11.80
CA THR A 420 -17.56 -20.49 -10.65
C THR A 420 -16.57 -19.41 -11.10
N SER A 421 -17.09 -18.23 -11.45
CA SER A 421 -16.24 -17.07 -11.71
C SER A 421 -15.52 -16.75 -10.41
N ILE A 422 -14.23 -17.06 -10.35
CA ILE A 422 -13.33 -16.37 -9.45
C ILE A 422 -13.45 -14.91 -9.87
N VAL A 423 -14.01 -14.08 -9.00
CA VAL A 423 -13.93 -12.64 -9.20
C VAL A 423 -12.48 -12.32 -8.84
N GLU A 424 -11.60 -12.33 -9.83
CA GLU A 424 -10.31 -11.66 -9.70
C GLU A 424 -10.65 -10.22 -9.35
N THR A 425 -10.30 -9.79 -8.14
CA THR A 425 -10.48 -8.40 -7.74
C THR A 425 -9.46 -7.58 -8.51
N THR A 426 -9.89 -6.49 -9.13
CA THR A 426 -8.97 -5.52 -9.73
C THR A 426 -8.03 -5.02 -8.64
N SER A 427 -6.73 -5.03 -8.92
CA SER A 427 -5.69 -4.45 -8.05
C SER A 427 -5.99 -2.97 -7.80
N GLN A 428 -5.76 -2.50 -6.58
CA GLN A 428 -6.03 -1.11 -6.16
C GLN A 428 -4.83 -0.48 -5.46
N LYS A 429 -3.63 -0.73 -5.99
CA LYS A 429 -2.35 -0.22 -5.48
C LYS A 429 -2.10 1.19 -5.99
N GLY A 430 -1.45 2.01 -5.17
CA GLY A 430 -1.12 3.39 -5.53
C GLY A 430 -0.17 3.47 -6.72
N ILE A 431 1.09 3.11 -6.49
CA ILE A 431 2.13 3.03 -7.53
C ILE A 431 2.66 1.61 -7.56
N LYS A 432 2.53 0.94 -8.72
CA LYS A 432 2.84 -0.48 -8.87
C LYS A 432 3.76 -0.74 -10.06
N ALA A 433 4.91 -1.33 -9.79
CA ALA A 433 5.86 -1.77 -10.82
C ALA A 433 5.95 -3.29 -10.89
N GLY A 434 5.90 -3.86 -12.10
CA GLY A 434 5.99 -5.30 -12.31
C GLY A 434 7.39 -5.89 -12.04
N THR A 435 8.47 -5.10 -12.10
CA THR A 435 9.82 -5.58 -11.81
C THR A 435 10.60 -4.65 -10.88
N LYS A 436 10.48 -3.33 -11.03
CA LYS A 436 11.22 -2.39 -10.20
C LYS A 436 10.56 -1.02 -10.05
N LEU A 437 10.48 -0.54 -8.81
CA LEU A 437 10.12 0.84 -8.51
C LEU A 437 11.36 1.60 -8.02
N ASN A 438 11.76 2.66 -8.74
CA ASN A 438 12.91 3.49 -8.39
C ASN A 438 12.49 4.96 -8.21
N ILE A 439 12.47 5.41 -6.96
CA ILE A 439 12.15 6.79 -6.58
C ILE A 439 13.46 7.52 -6.27
N VAL A 440 13.83 8.44 -7.15
CA VAL A 440 15.01 9.30 -7.00
C VAL A 440 14.67 10.58 -6.24
N GLY A 441 13.45 11.10 -6.45
CA GLY A 441 12.99 12.37 -5.89
C GLY A 441 11.52 12.65 -6.18
N GLY A 442 11.13 13.92 -6.01
CA GLY A 442 9.75 14.40 -6.16
C GLY A 442 8.97 14.43 -4.85
N SER A 443 7.70 14.84 -4.93
CA SER A 443 6.72 14.75 -3.84
C SER A 443 5.60 13.80 -4.28
N ILE A 444 5.39 12.74 -3.51
CA ILE A 444 4.44 11.68 -3.79
C ILE A 444 3.46 11.60 -2.62
N THR A 445 2.17 11.72 -2.90
CA THR A 445 1.08 11.49 -1.94
C THR A 445 0.19 10.38 -2.45
N VAL A 446 0.00 9.33 -1.65
CA VAL A 446 -0.82 8.17 -2.00
C VAL A 446 -1.87 7.91 -0.94
N ASP A 447 -3.12 7.75 -1.36
CA ASP A 447 -4.26 7.26 -0.57
C ASP A 447 -4.86 6.04 -1.28
N ALA A 448 -4.44 4.83 -0.90
CA ALA A 448 -4.75 3.60 -1.63
C ALA A 448 -5.53 2.58 -0.79
N VAL A 449 -6.23 1.67 -1.47
CA VAL A 449 -6.94 0.55 -0.81
C VAL A 449 -5.98 -0.57 -0.43
N GLU A 450 -5.11 -0.96 -1.37
CA GLU A 450 -4.09 -2.01 -1.14
C GLU A 450 -2.78 -1.38 -0.66
N ASP A 451 -1.68 -1.55 -1.39
CA ASP A 451 -0.38 -0.98 -1.06
C ASP A 451 -0.23 0.43 -1.62
N ALA A 452 0.47 1.30 -0.89
CA ALA A 452 0.74 2.64 -1.40
C ALA A 452 1.84 2.61 -2.46
N LEU A 453 3.00 2.00 -2.16
CA LEU A 453 4.09 1.75 -3.09
C LEU A 453 4.36 0.25 -3.18
N HIS A 454 4.30 -0.31 -4.39
CA HIS A 454 4.41 -1.75 -4.61
C HIS A 454 5.37 -2.09 -5.77
N SER A 455 6.19 -3.13 -5.58
CA SER A 455 6.89 -3.77 -6.68
C SER A 455 6.84 -5.30 -6.59
N ASN A 456 6.58 -6.00 -7.70
CA ASN A 456 6.76 -7.45 -7.75
C ASN A 456 8.26 -7.86 -7.87
N GLY A 457 9.17 -6.89 -7.80
CA GLY A 457 10.61 -7.12 -7.70
C GLY A 457 11.23 -6.14 -6.70
N ASP A 458 12.22 -5.35 -7.11
CA ASP A 458 12.94 -4.46 -6.18
C ASP A 458 12.29 -3.07 -6.05
N LEU A 459 12.32 -2.50 -4.86
CA LEU A 459 11.91 -1.12 -4.59
C LEU A 459 13.09 -0.33 -4.02
N THR A 460 13.41 0.82 -4.63
CA THR A 460 14.48 1.71 -4.18
C THR A 460 13.95 3.13 -4.00
N ILE A 461 14.24 3.73 -2.84
CA ILE A 461 13.99 5.16 -2.56
C ILE A 461 15.33 5.82 -2.26
N GLN A 462 15.72 6.81 -3.06
CA GLN A 462 16.99 7.53 -2.95
C GLN A 462 16.79 8.95 -2.42
N GLY A 463 15.57 9.48 -2.48
CA GLY A 463 15.22 10.85 -2.15
C GLY A 463 13.75 11.12 -2.48
N GLY A 464 13.26 12.31 -2.12
CA GLY A 464 11.87 12.71 -2.31
C GLY A 464 11.15 12.97 -0.99
N GLN A 465 9.86 13.27 -1.10
CA GLN A 465 8.93 13.30 0.02
C GLN A 465 7.76 12.37 -0.31
N GLU A 466 7.53 11.38 0.54
CA GLU A 466 6.50 10.36 0.34
C GLU A 466 5.51 10.43 1.51
N ILE A 467 4.24 10.72 1.23
CA ILE A 467 3.16 10.72 2.22
C ILE A 467 2.16 9.63 1.85
N LEU A 468 2.17 8.55 2.63
CA LEU A 468 1.51 7.30 2.28
C LEU A 468 0.40 6.99 3.27
N SER A 469 -0.78 6.64 2.78
CA SER A 469 -1.90 6.12 3.56
C SER A 469 -2.55 4.99 2.78
N THR A 470 -2.72 3.84 3.42
CA THR A 470 -3.14 2.66 2.68
C THR A 470 -3.94 1.68 3.55
N GLY A 471 -4.61 0.71 2.93
CA GLY A 471 -5.34 -0.34 3.64
C GLY A 471 -4.53 -1.62 3.87
N ASP A 472 -3.53 -1.85 3.02
CA ASP A 472 -2.53 -2.92 3.11
C ASP A 472 -1.18 -2.27 3.46
N ASP A 473 -0.10 -2.46 2.69
CA ASP A 473 1.23 -2.03 3.14
C ASP A 473 1.67 -0.66 2.65
N GLY A 474 2.40 0.05 3.50
CA GLY A 474 2.94 1.36 3.15
C GLY A 474 3.93 1.25 1.99
N ILE A 475 4.91 0.36 2.14
CA ILE A 475 5.93 0.06 1.14
C ILE A 475 6.07 -1.45 1.05
N HIS A 476 5.77 -2.02 -0.11
CA HIS A 476 5.89 -3.46 -0.37
C HIS A 476 6.79 -3.76 -1.56
N ALA A 477 7.67 -4.76 -1.40
CA ALA A 477 8.40 -5.35 -2.50
C ALA A 477 8.48 -6.87 -2.36
N ASP A 478 8.10 -7.62 -3.40
CA ASP A 478 8.35 -9.06 -3.44
C ASP A 478 9.88 -9.36 -3.41
N GLY A 479 10.69 -8.42 -3.91
CA GLY A 479 12.15 -8.42 -3.83
C GLY A 479 12.69 -7.59 -2.66
N ASN A 480 13.70 -6.76 -2.91
CA ASN A 480 14.36 -5.98 -1.86
C ASN A 480 13.77 -4.56 -1.76
N VAL A 481 13.66 -4.04 -0.53
CA VAL A 481 13.44 -2.62 -0.27
C VAL A 481 14.76 -1.97 0.13
N SER A 482 15.18 -0.94 -0.61
CA SER A 482 16.40 -0.17 -0.34
C SER A 482 16.08 1.32 -0.17
N ILE A 483 16.24 1.83 1.05
CA ILE A 483 16.04 3.25 1.39
C ILE A 483 17.40 3.90 1.63
N ALA A 484 17.78 4.79 0.74
CA ALA A 484 19.04 5.52 0.72
C ALA A 484 18.87 7.04 0.86
N GLY A 485 17.64 7.50 1.15
CA GLY A 485 17.28 8.90 1.35
C GLY A 485 15.76 9.07 1.38
N GLY A 486 15.30 10.33 1.39
CA GLY A 486 13.87 10.68 1.37
C GLY A 486 13.31 11.14 2.72
N ASP A 487 12.15 11.77 2.67
CA ASP A 487 11.29 12.14 3.81
C ASP A 487 9.99 11.35 3.69
N ILE A 488 9.98 10.16 4.27
CA ILE A 488 8.94 9.15 4.12
C ILE A 488 8.04 9.17 5.36
N THR A 489 6.76 9.46 5.16
CA THR A 489 5.73 9.42 6.20
C THR A 489 4.63 8.43 5.80
N ILE A 490 4.59 7.28 6.46
CA ILE A 490 3.50 6.31 6.39
C ILE A 490 2.52 6.62 7.51
N LEU A 491 1.44 7.32 7.16
CA LEU A 491 0.46 7.79 8.13
C LEU A 491 -0.37 6.64 8.72
N LYS A 492 -0.57 5.58 7.93
CA LYS A 492 -1.38 4.40 8.26
C LYS A 492 -1.18 3.31 7.21
N SER A 493 -0.95 2.08 7.67
CA SER A 493 -0.89 0.86 6.87
C SER A 493 -1.18 -0.37 7.74
N LEU A 494 -1.28 -1.54 7.12
CA LEU A 494 -1.27 -2.85 7.77
C LEU A 494 0.16 -3.08 8.25
N GLU A 495 1.10 -3.31 7.34
CA GLU A 495 2.53 -3.28 7.64
C GLU A 495 3.16 -1.98 7.15
N GLY A 496 4.20 -1.51 7.85
CA GLY A 496 4.90 -0.30 7.45
C GLY A 496 5.73 -0.53 6.18
N ILE A 497 6.72 -1.41 6.29
CA ILE A 497 7.64 -1.76 5.20
C ILE A 497 7.79 -3.29 5.15
N GLU A 498 7.42 -3.89 4.02
CA GLU A 498 7.61 -5.32 3.75
C GLU A 498 8.59 -5.54 2.59
N GLY A 499 9.47 -6.52 2.74
CA GLY A 499 10.24 -7.07 1.63
C GLY A 499 11.14 -8.24 2.00
N THR A 500 11.75 -8.86 0.99
CA THR A 500 12.69 -9.99 1.18
C THR A 500 13.93 -9.56 1.97
N ASN A 501 14.57 -8.46 1.56
CA ASN A 501 15.59 -7.76 2.35
C ASN A 501 15.19 -6.30 2.46
N ILE A 502 15.42 -5.70 3.63
CA ILE A 502 15.14 -4.29 3.87
C ILE A 502 16.45 -3.63 4.31
N GLU A 503 16.91 -2.66 3.52
CA GLU A 503 18.10 -1.85 3.83
C GLU A 503 17.73 -0.38 4.04
N VAL A 504 18.07 0.16 5.20
CA VAL A 504 17.95 1.60 5.53
C VAL A 504 19.36 2.15 5.73
N SER A 505 19.83 2.91 4.74
CA SER A 505 21.18 3.50 4.72
C SER A 505 21.18 5.02 4.91
N ASP A 506 20.08 5.69 4.59
CA ASP A 506 19.81 7.10 4.93
C ASP A 506 18.30 7.37 4.89
N GLY A 507 17.87 8.62 5.06
CA GLY A 507 16.47 9.06 4.99
C GLY A 507 15.86 9.33 6.37
N SER A 508 14.70 9.99 6.36
CA SER A 508 13.84 10.22 7.52
C SER A 508 12.54 9.45 7.30
N ILE A 509 12.33 8.38 8.07
CA ILE A 509 11.19 7.47 7.93
C ILE A 509 10.35 7.56 9.20
N HIS A 510 9.08 7.92 9.05
CA HIS A 510 8.07 7.90 10.10
C HIS A 510 6.94 6.99 9.68
N LEU A 511 6.76 5.86 10.35
CA LEU A 511 5.72 4.91 10.00
C LEU A 511 4.80 4.57 11.16
N LYS A 512 3.53 4.34 10.80
CA LYS A 512 2.51 3.80 11.67
C LYS A 512 1.86 2.58 11.02
N ALA A 513 1.99 1.44 11.67
CA ALA A 513 1.48 0.15 11.20
C ALA A 513 0.45 -0.42 12.19
N ALA A 514 -0.60 -1.04 11.65
CA ALA A 514 -1.61 -1.76 12.44
C ALA A 514 -1.17 -3.18 12.80
N ASP A 515 -0.22 -3.72 12.04
CA ASP A 515 0.53 -4.93 12.35
C ASP A 515 2.02 -4.54 12.48
N ASP A 516 2.89 -5.13 11.67
CA ASP A 516 4.33 -5.00 11.83
C ASP A 516 4.85 -3.68 11.28
N GLY A 517 5.74 -3.05 12.03
CA GLY A 517 6.39 -1.82 11.58
C GLY A 517 7.30 -2.05 10.39
N VAL A 518 8.15 -3.07 10.49
CA VAL A 518 9.04 -3.53 9.43
C VAL A 518 8.98 -5.05 9.44
N ASN A 519 8.61 -5.66 8.31
CA ASN A 519 8.50 -7.10 8.16
C ASN A 519 9.48 -7.60 7.10
N VAL A 520 10.52 -8.32 7.55
CA VAL A 520 11.49 -8.95 6.64
C VAL A 520 11.13 -10.39 6.40
N ASN A 521 10.92 -10.70 5.11
CA ASN A 521 10.60 -12.04 4.65
C ASN A 521 9.33 -12.56 5.34
N GLY A 522 8.29 -11.73 5.45
CA GLY A 522 6.98 -12.02 6.05
C GLY A 522 6.24 -13.23 5.44
N GLY A 523 6.80 -13.77 4.37
CA GLY A 523 6.26 -14.86 3.61
C GLY A 523 5.24 -14.30 2.64
N SER A 524 5.43 -14.57 1.35
CA SER A 524 4.44 -14.32 0.32
C SER A 524 3.22 -15.23 0.56
N ASN A 525 2.44 -14.95 1.60
CA ASN A 525 1.14 -15.56 1.82
C ASN A 525 0.17 -14.85 0.89
N LYS A 526 0.36 -15.12 -0.41
CA LYS A 526 -0.71 -15.03 -1.40
C LYS A 526 -1.88 -15.78 -0.81
N ASN A 527 -2.86 -15.02 -0.33
CA ASN A 527 -4.05 -15.58 0.22
C ASN A 527 -4.93 -16.07 -0.93
N GLU A 528 -4.51 -17.19 -1.55
CA GLU A 528 -5.44 -18.20 -2.03
C GLU A 528 -6.20 -18.78 -0.82
N MET A 529 -7.05 -17.98 -0.19
CA MET A 529 -8.02 -18.47 0.77
C MET A 529 -9.43 -18.28 0.24
N PHE A 530 -9.64 -18.76 -0.99
CA PHE A 530 -10.86 -19.46 -1.36
C PHE A 530 -10.66 -20.55 -2.44
N GLY A 531 -9.56 -21.32 -2.37
CA GLY A 531 -9.38 -22.56 -3.13
C GLY A 531 -10.09 -23.77 -2.49
N GLY A 532 -11.42 -23.75 -2.47
CA GLY A 532 -12.22 -24.87 -1.95
C GLY A 532 -12.05 -26.17 -2.76
N ILE A 533 -11.53 -27.21 -2.11
CA ILE A 533 -11.79 -28.65 -2.33
C ILE A 533 -12.57 -29.03 -3.61
N ASN A 534 -11.88 -29.30 -4.72
CA ASN A 534 -12.17 -30.40 -5.67
C ASN A 534 -11.24 -30.33 -6.90
N GLN A 535 -10.00 -30.83 -6.77
CA GLN A 535 -9.33 -31.43 -7.93
C GLN A 535 -9.37 -32.95 -7.77
N THR A 536 -10.42 -33.55 -8.33
CA THR A 536 -10.34 -34.93 -8.80
C THR A 536 -9.71 -34.92 -10.19
N GLU A 537 -8.38 -34.85 -10.26
CA GLU A 537 -7.66 -35.31 -11.45
C GLU A 537 -6.60 -36.35 -11.07
N THR A 538 -6.59 -37.38 -11.90
CA THR A 538 -5.98 -38.68 -11.71
C THR A 538 -4.46 -38.61 -11.56
N ALA A 539 -3.97 -39.04 -10.40
CA ALA A 539 -2.57 -39.31 -10.13
C ALA A 539 -1.98 -40.30 -11.16
N THR A 540 -1.15 -39.80 -12.06
CA THR A 540 0.00 -40.55 -12.57
C THR A 540 1.21 -40.10 -11.77
N GLU A 541 1.55 -40.91 -10.77
CA GLU A 541 2.74 -40.79 -9.94
C GLU A 541 4.00 -40.85 -10.80
N THR A 542 4.77 -39.77 -10.88
CA THR A 542 6.25 -39.75 -10.95
C THR A 542 6.75 -38.31 -11.04
N GLU A 543 6.70 -37.56 -9.95
CA GLU A 543 7.64 -36.45 -9.76
C GLU A 543 8.18 -36.53 -8.33
N GLU A 544 9.50 -36.45 -8.26
CA GLU A 544 10.30 -36.51 -7.05
C GLU A 544 9.89 -35.33 -6.18
N LYS A 545 9.62 -35.58 -4.90
CA LYS A 545 9.67 -34.50 -3.90
C LYS A 545 11.11 -33.99 -3.92
N GLU A 546 11.37 -32.92 -4.66
CA GLU A 546 12.46 -32.03 -4.33
C GLU A 546 12.16 -31.58 -2.89
N GLU A 547 13.00 -32.04 -1.96
CA GLU A 547 13.20 -31.28 -0.73
C GLU A 547 13.63 -29.89 -1.21
N VAL A 548 12.73 -28.92 -1.14
CA VAL A 548 13.11 -27.51 -1.19
C VAL A 548 14.10 -27.35 -0.04
N ASP A 549 15.36 -27.21 -0.43
CA ASP A 549 16.45 -26.85 0.46
C ASP A 549 16.00 -25.60 1.21
N SER A 550 15.82 -25.71 2.53
CA SER A 550 15.45 -24.62 3.41
C SER A 550 16.65 -23.69 3.66
N THR A 551 17.30 -23.28 2.58
CA THR A 551 18.35 -22.26 2.52
C THR A 551 17.74 -20.92 2.12
N ILE A 552 16.69 -20.47 2.83
CA ILE A 552 16.42 -19.03 2.86
C ILE A 552 17.46 -18.42 3.81
N GLU A 553 18.70 -18.32 3.31
CA GLU A 553 19.73 -17.45 3.86
C GLU A 553 19.56 -15.99 3.37
N ASP A 554 18.66 -15.76 2.40
CA ASP A 554 18.37 -14.44 1.84
C ASP A 554 17.16 -13.84 2.54
N GLY A 555 17.45 -13.05 3.56
CA GLY A 555 16.54 -12.18 4.28
C GLY A 555 17.33 -11.50 5.40
N GLN A 556 17.25 -10.18 5.50
CA GLN A 556 17.82 -9.42 6.60
C GLN A 556 17.28 -7.98 6.63
N LEU A 557 17.06 -7.46 7.83
CA LEU A 557 16.97 -6.02 8.07
C LEU A 557 18.36 -5.44 8.31
N THR A 558 18.79 -4.48 7.50
CA THR A 558 20.05 -3.74 7.69
C THR A 558 19.79 -2.27 7.92
N ILE A 559 20.23 -1.73 9.06
CA ILE A 559 20.17 -0.31 9.39
C ILE A 559 21.61 0.22 9.49
N SER A 560 22.05 0.93 8.47
CA SER A 560 23.41 1.50 8.40
C SER A 560 23.45 3.03 8.55
N GLY A 561 22.30 3.70 8.44
CA GLY A 561 22.17 5.15 8.60
C GLY A 561 20.70 5.58 8.72
N GLY A 562 20.44 6.86 8.48
CA GLY A 562 19.09 7.43 8.51
C GLY A 562 18.44 7.52 9.90
N TYR A 563 17.16 7.87 9.88
CA TYR A 563 16.29 7.97 11.04
C TYR A 563 15.02 7.15 10.77
N LEU A 564 14.82 6.09 11.55
CA LEU A 564 13.68 5.18 11.45
C LEU A 564 12.83 5.30 12.72
N TYR A 565 11.64 5.85 12.58
CA TYR A 565 10.62 5.90 13.62
C TYR A 565 9.49 4.94 13.29
N VAL A 566 9.20 4.03 14.22
CA VAL A 566 8.19 2.97 14.09
C VAL A 566 7.19 3.07 15.24
N ASP A 567 5.90 3.22 14.92
CA ASP A 567 4.77 2.99 15.81
C ASP A 567 3.94 1.81 15.27
N ALA A 568 4.10 0.64 15.88
CA ALA A 568 3.50 -0.61 15.41
C ALA A 568 2.60 -1.22 16.49
N ASP A 569 1.40 -1.65 16.08
CA ASP A 569 0.47 -2.39 16.95
C ASP A 569 0.74 -3.91 16.94
N GLY A 570 1.39 -4.43 15.88
CA GLY A 570 2.06 -5.72 15.79
C GLY A 570 3.54 -5.63 16.20
N ASP A 571 4.41 -6.41 15.57
CA ASP A 571 5.84 -6.41 15.86
C ASP A 571 6.51 -5.10 15.43
N GLY A 572 7.44 -4.60 16.24
CA GLY A 572 8.14 -3.35 15.93
C GLY A 572 9.08 -3.51 14.74
N LEU A 573 10.11 -4.34 14.92
CA LEU A 573 10.97 -4.82 13.86
C LEU A 573 10.87 -6.34 13.83
N ASP A 574 10.29 -6.90 12.78
CA ASP A 574 10.19 -8.34 12.56
C ASP A 574 11.14 -8.79 11.44
N SER A 575 11.81 -9.91 11.67
CA SER A 575 12.65 -10.56 10.69
C SER A 575 12.71 -12.06 10.95
N ASN A 576 12.23 -12.83 9.97
CA ASN A 576 12.39 -14.29 9.96
C ASN A 576 13.86 -14.76 9.85
N THR A 577 14.83 -13.84 9.93
CA THR A 577 16.26 -14.06 9.74
C THR A 577 17.08 -13.16 10.67
N ASN A 578 17.97 -12.31 10.15
CA ASN A 578 18.86 -11.48 10.94
C ASN A 578 18.43 -10.00 10.90
N ILE A 579 18.85 -9.27 11.93
CA ILE A 579 18.84 -7.80 11.97
C ILE A 579 20.28 -7.33 12.23
N THR A 580 20.76 -6.37 11.44
CA THR A 580 22.07 -5.75 11.64
C THR A 580 21.94 -4.24 11.73
N MET A 581 22.51 -3.63 12.76
CA MET A 581 22.57 -2.18 12.93
C MET A 581 24.01 -1.71 13.07
N THR A 582 24.48 -0.89 12.13
CA THR A 582 25.86 -0.34 12.12
C THR A 582 25.90 1.19 12.26
N GLY A 583 24.74 1.85 12.13
CA GLY A 583 24.60 3.30 12.21
C GLY A 583 23.14 3.73 12.32
N GLY A 584 22.86 5.02 12.11
CA GLY A 584 21.51 5.57 12.14
C GLY A 584 20.90 5.69 13.53
N THR A 585 19.63 6.08 13.56
CA THR A 585 18.77 6.10 14.76
C THR A 585 17.50 5.31 14.47
N ALA A 586 17.18 4.34 15.31
CA ALA A 586 15.93 3.59 15.28
C ALA A 586 15.16 3.81 16.59
N ILE A 587 13.94 4.33 16.49
CA ILE A 587 13.00 4.49 17.61
C ILE A 587 11.80 3.61 17.31
N VAL A 588 11.58 2.61 18.15
CA VAL A 588 10.57 1.57 17.96
C VAL A 588 9.61 1.57 19.13
N TYR A 589 8.40 2.05 18.89
CA TYR A 589 7.26 1.95 19.79
C TYR A 589 6.41 0.77 19.35
N GLY A 590 6.75 -0.40 19.88
CA GLY A 590 6.09 -1.65 19.56
C GLY A 590 4.78 -1.87 20.35
N PRO A 591 4.30 -3.11 20.38
CA PRO A 591 2.96 -3.44 20.79
C PRO A 591 2.77 -3.25 22.30
N THR A 592 1.56 -2.93 22.72
CA THR A 592 1.18 -2.95 24.15
C THR A 592 0.66 -4.31 24.61
N GLU A 593 0.29 -5.17 23.66
CA GLU A 593 -0.20 -6.52 23.88
C GLU A 593 0.95 -7.54 23.95
N MET A 594 0.67 -8.74 24.48
CA MET A 594 1.72 -9.71 24.82
C MET A 594 2.02 -10.75 23.72
N MET A 595 1.26 -10.75 22.62
CA MET A 595 1.39 -11.75 21.56
C MET A 595 2.40 -11.35 20.48
N ASN A 596 2.85 -10.10 20.49
CA ASN A 596 3.84 -9.50 19.59
C ASN A 596 4.99 -8.89 20.43
N GLY A 597 6.19 -8.85 19.86
CA GLY A 597 7.42 -8.29 20.39
C GLY A 597 7.74 -6.90 19.85
N THR A 598 8.48 -6.09 20.62
CA THR A 598 9.03 -4.83 20.06
C THR A 598 10.15 -5.10 19.04
N LEU A 599 10.85 -6.21 19.23
CA LEU A 599 11.87 -6.75 18.34
C LEU A 599 11.57 -8.24 18.23
N ASP A 600 11.27 -8.72 17.04
CA ASP A 600 11.14 -10.15 16.75
C ASP A 600 12.16 -10.52 15.67
N TYR A 601 12.90 -11.59 15.94
CA TYR A 601 13.85 -12.11 14.97
C TYR A 601 14.22 -13.57 15.26
N ASP A 602 14.32 -14.36 14.20
CA ASP A 602 14.59 -15.80 14.29
C ASP A 602 16.10 -16.13 14.38
N GLY A 603 16.93 -15.30 13.75
CA GLY A 603 18.38 -15.42 13.67
C GLY A 603 19.10 -14.62 14.75
N THR A 604 19.77 -13.53 14.36
CA THR A 604 20.52 -12.68 15.28
C THR A 604 20.22 -11.21 15.06
N PHE A 605 20.18 -10.45 16.14
CA PHE A 605 20.25 -8.99 16.10
C PHE A 605 21.65 -8.52 16.55
N ILE A 606 22.47 -8.08 15.60
CA ILE A 606 23.83 -7.58 15.83
C ILE A 606 23.85 -6.05 15.74
N ILE A 607 24.30 -5.41 16.83
CA ILE A 607 24.52 -3.96 16.87
C ILE A 607 26.00 -3.60 17.03
N GLU A 608 26.51 -2.84 16.06
CA GLU A 608 27.90 -2.37 15.99
C GLU A 608 28.02 -0.83 16.01
N GLY A 609 26.90 -0.12 15.85
CA GLY A 609 26.83 1.33 15.86
C GLY A 609 25.39 1.86 15.84
N GLY A 610 25.24 3.18 15.87
CA GLY A 610 23.92 3.85 15.84
C GLY A 610 23.23 3.90 17.20
N THR A 611 22.00 4.43 17.23
CA THR A 611 21.17 4.53 18.45
C THR A 611 19.88 3.74 18.29
N LEU A 612 19.61 2.81 19.19
CA LEU A 612 18.34 2.06 19.25
C LEU A 612 17.60 2.41 20.54
N ILE A 613 16.34 2.81 20.41
CA ILE A 613 15.40 2.97 21.53
C ILE A 613 14.16 2.16 21.18
N ALA A 614 13.91 1.07 21.90
CA ALA A 614 12.77 0.19 21.66
C ALA A 614 11.92 0.09 22.94
N SER A 615 10.62 0.32 22.87
CA SER A 615 9.72 0.20 24.01
C SER A 615 8.40 -0.45 23.62
N GLY A 616 7.89 -1.32 24.48
CA GLY A 616 6.62 -2.02 24.26
C GLY A 616 6.31 -2.96 25.42
N SER A 617 5.52 -3.99 25.15
CA SER A 617 5.18 -5.04 26.12
C SER A 617 6.39 -5.92 26.45
N THR A 618 6.33 -6.68 27.55
CA THR A 618 7.31 -7.73 27.83
C THR A 618 6.96 -9.08 27.17
N GLY A 619 5.84 -9.13 26.43
CA GLY A 619 5.50 -10.29 25.61
C GLY A 619 6.53 -10.45 24.50
N MET A 620 7.03 -11.68 24.33
CA MET A 620 8.04 -12.02 23.32
C MET A 620 9.26 -11.09 23.26
N ALA A 621 9.58 -10.39 24.36
CA ALA A 621 10.65 -9.41 24.37
C ALA A 621 12.02 -10.07 24.15
N LEU A 622 12.68 -9.70 23.05
CA LEU A 622 14.04 -10.12 22.72
C LEU A 622 15.05 -8.99 23.02
N GLY A 623 16.24 -9.39 23.46
CA GLY A 623 17.40 -8.51 23.59
C GLY A 623 18.22 -8.42 22.30
N VAL A 624 19.45 -7.93 22.37
CA VAL A 624 20.41 -8.05 21.26
C VAL A 624 21.33 -9.27 21.45
N SER A 625 21.87 -9.79 20.35
CA SER A 625 22.68 -11.01 20.35
C SER A 625 24.14 -10.76 20.81
N ASP A 626 24.78 -11.79 21.39
CA ASP A 626 26.14 -11.75 21.97
C ASP A 626 27.25 -11.33 20.99
N GLY A 627 27.02 -11.42 19.68
CA GLY A 627 27.96 -10.97 18.65
C GLY A 627 28.04 -9.44 18.50
N SER A 628 27.12 -8.71 19.11
CA SER A 628 27.10 -7.25 19.13
C SER A 628 28.36 -6.67 19.80
N THR A 629 28.78 -5.48 19.37
CA THR A 629 29.93 -4.77 19.97
C THR A 629 29.52 -3.52 20.74
N GLN A 630 28.29 -3.04 20.57
CA GLN A 630 27.74 -1.87 21.24
C GLN A 630 26.89 -2.26 22.46
N ASN A 631 27.17 -1.65 23.62
CA ASN A 631 26.46 -1.95 24.85
C ASN A 631 24.98 -1.57 24.74
N THR A 632 24.14 -2.45 25.28
CA THR A 632 22.68 -2.35 25.21
C THR A 632 22.10 -2.73 26.57
N ILE A 633 21.08 -1.98 27.00
CA ILE A 633 20.33 -2.29 28.22
C ILE A 633 18.88 -2.55 27.92
N MET A 634 18.26 -3.43 28.69
CA MET A 634 16.82 -3.66 28.67
C MET A 634 16.32 -3.56 30.11
N MET A 635 15.46 -2.58 30.36
CA MET A 635 14.79 -2.40 31.64
C MET A 635 13.36 -2.91 31.53
N THR A 636 12.99 -3.85 32.39
CA THR A 636 11.60 -4.29 32.56
C THR A 636 10.98 -3.67 33.81
N PHE A 637 9.70 -3.34 33.72
CA PHE A 637 8.92 -2.76 34.81
C PHE A 637 7.89 -3.77 35.33
N ASP A 638 7.70 -3.79 36.64
CA ASP A 638 6.76 -4.71 37.30
C ASP A 638 5.29 -4.45 36.89
N GLU A 639 5.00 -3.23 36.42
CA GLU A 639 3.70 -2.77 35.97
C GLU A 639 3.84 -2.01 34.65
N THR A 640 2.79 -2.01 33.82
CA THR A 640 2.72 -1.17 32.63
C THR A 640 2.89 0.30 33.01
N VAL A 641 3.80 0.98 32.31
CA VAL A 641 4.06 2.40 32.45
C VAL A 641 3.21 3.16 31.45
N GLU A 642 2.57 4.24 31.90
CA GLU A 642 1.78 5.11 31.04
C GLU A 642 2.65 5.82 30.01
N ALA A 643 2.10 6.02 28.81
CA ALA A 643 2.71 6.80 27.74
C ALA A 643 3.18 8.17 28.23
N ASN A 644 4.22 8.70 27.58
CA ASN A 644 4.87 9.96 27.88
C ASN A 644 5.53 10.02 29.28
N THR A 645 5.68 8.89 29.98
CA THR A 645 6.48 8.84 31.21
C THR A 645 7.98 8.86 30.84
N PRO A 646 8.78 9.82 31.35
CA PRO A 646 10.19 9.92 31.02
C PRO A 646 11.03 8.71 31.47
N VAL A 647 11.99 8.32 30.65
CA VAL A 647 13.14 7.49 30.97
C VAL A 647 14.41 8.26 30.62
N THR A 648 15.32 8.38 31.58
CA THR A 648 16.59 9.09 31.42
C THR A 648 17.74 8.18 31.79
N LEU A 649 18.65 7.95 30.85
CA LEU A 649 19.90 7.23 31.04
C LEU A 649 21.04 8.24 31.19
N THR A 650 21.77 8.18 32.30
CA THR A 650 22.93 9.06 32.56
C THR A 650 24.20 8.27 32.83
N ASN A 651 25.35 8.84 32.44
CA ASN A 651 26.67 8.31 32.78
C ASN A 651 27.02 8.56 34.27
N ALA A 652 28.24 8.15 34.67
CA ALA A 652 28.73 8.25 36.04
C ALA A 652 28.88 9.71 36.53
N ASP A 653 29.08 10.66 35.61
CA ASP A 653 29.20 12.09 35.89
C ASP A 653 27.82 12.79 35.97
N GLY A 654 26.74 12.05 35.67
CA GLY A 654 25.37 12.56 35.63
C GLY A 654 25.02 13.27 34.32
N GLU A 655 25.87 13.15 33.30
CA GLU A 655 25.57 13.64 31.95
C GLU A 655 24.59 12.68 31.27
N GLN A 656 23.67 13.23 30.48
CA GLN A 656 22.64 12.46 29.78
C GLN A 656 23.25 11.73 28.59
N ILE A 657 22.93 10.44 28.49
CA ILE A 657 23.19 9.61 27.31
C ILE A 657 21.94 9.68 26.43
N ILE A 658 20.80 9.21 26.94
CA ILE A 658 19.50 9.22 26.24
C ILE A 658 18.42 9.68 27.21
N THR A 659 17.52 10.54 26.74
CA THR A 659 16.27 10.86 27.43
C THR A 659 15.11 10.68 26.47
N VAL A 660 14.15 9.85 26.84
CA VAL A 660 12.99 9.51 26.01
C VAL A 660 11.74 9.44 26.87
N ALA A 661 10.59 9.83 26.32
CA ALA A 661 9.28 9.60 26.88
C ALA A 661 8.46 8.85 25.82
N PRO A 662 8.40 7.50 25.88
CA PRO A 662 7.73 6.70 24.86
C PRO A 662 6.29 7.15 24.61
N GLU A 663 5.86 7.21 23.35
CA GLU A 663 4.54 7.73 22.98
C GLU A 663 3.41 6.72 23.22
N LYS A 664 3.77 5.43 23.32
CA LYS A 664 2.88 4.34 23.74
C LYS A 664 3.09 3.98 25.21
N LYS A 665 2.11 3.26 25.77
CA LYS A 665 2.33 2.56 27.05
C LYS A 665 3.41 1.52 26.85
N TYR A 666 4.18 1.24 27.89
CA TYR A 666 5.30 0.31 27.78
C TYR A 666 5.54 -0.41 29.10
N GLN A 667 6.01 -1.65 29.03
CA GLN A 667 6.43 -2.43 30.19
C GLN A 667 7.92 -2.79 30.13
N MET A 668 8.55 -2.63 28.96
CA MET A 668 10.00 -2.65 28.81
C MET A 668 10.50 -1.46 28.01
N ILE A 669 11.77 -1.11 28.23
CA ILE A 669 12.53 -0.22 27.35
C ILE A 669 13.94 -0.78 27.14
N LEU A 670 14.35 -0.90 25.88
CA LEU A 670 15.66 -1.32 25.44
C LEU A 670 16.37 -0.12 24.81
N ILE A 671 17.60 0.13 25.23
CA ILE A 671 18.39 1.27 24.80
C ILE A 671 19.80 0.80 24.45
N SER A 672 20.22 1.07 23.22
CA SER A 672 21.60 0.93 22.75
C SER A 672 22.13 2.28 22.28
N SER A 673 23.37 2.60 22.65
CA SER A 673 24.02 3.85 22.25
C SER A 673 25.54 3.70 22.24
N PRO A 674 26.26 4.37 21.32
CA PRO A 674 27.73 4.37 21.33
C PRO A 674 28.31 5.02 22.60
N ASP A 675 27.53 5.88 23.26
CA ASP A 675 27.92 6.61 24.48
C ASP A 675 27.73 5.77 25.76
N LEU A 676 27.15 4.56 25.64
CA LEU A 676 27.04 3.63 26.77
C LEU A 676 28.34 2.85 26.95
N GLU A 677 29.14 3.23 27.96
CA GLU A 677 30.45 2.61 28.22
C GLU A 677 30.38 1.33 29.07
N GLN A 678 31.18 0.32 28.70
CA GLN A 678 31.32 -0.91 29.48
C GLN A 678 32.09 -0.66 30.78
N ASN A 679 31.66 -1.28 31.88
CA ASN A 679 32.26 -1.17 33.22
C ASN A 679 32.24 0.23 33.86
N ALA A 680 31.54 1.20 33.26
CA ALA A 680 31.26 2.50 33.87
C ALA A 680 29.94 2.45 34.65
N ASN A 681 29.77 3.30 35.67
CA ASN A 681 28.48 3.42 36.35
C ASN A 681 27.50 4.18 35.47
N THR A 682 26.32 3.61 35.29
CA THR A 682 25.22 4.21 34.54
C THR A 682 23.96 4.18 35.40
N THR A 683 23.16 5.23 35.32
CA THR A 683 21.88 5.32 36.05
C THR A 683 20.74 5.46 35.07
N LEU A 684 19.78 4.51 35.13
CA LEU A 684 18.50 4.63 34.45
C LEU A 684 17.47 5.15 35.45
N SER A 685 16.86 6.28 35.12
CA SER A 685 15.82 6.93 35.92
C SER A 685 14.49 6.93 35.17
N ARG A 686 13.38 6.79 35.89
CA ARG A 686 12.02 6.84 35.34
C ARG A 686 11.16 7.88 36.05
N GLY A 687 10.32 8.56 35.29
CA GLY A 687 9.39 9.58 35.74
C GLY A 687 10.08 10.91 36.06
N GLY A 688 9.36 11.78 36.76
CA GLY A 688 9.81 13.13 37.07
C GLY A 688 9.26 14.17 36.09
N THR A 689 9.65 15.42 36.30
CA THR A 689 9.30 16.52 35.38
C THR A 689 10.40 16.64 34.33
N LEU A 690 10.01 16.60 33.06
CA LEU A 690 10.89 16.67 31.91
C LEU A 690 10.65 17.97 31.12
N THR A 691 11.73 18.62 30.71
CA THR A 691 11.73 19.72 29.73
C THR A 691 12.83 19.50 28.73
N GLY A 692 12.67 19.98 27.50
CA GLY A 692 13.68 19.87 26.43
C GLY A 692 13.03 20.11 25.07
N GLU A 693 13.81 19.98 24.01
CA GLU A 693 13.29 19.88 22.65
C GLU A 693 12.98 18.40 22.38
N VAL A 694 11.79 18.09 21.89
CA VAL A 694 11.33 16.72 21.68
C VAL A 694 10.99 16.48 20.21
N VAL A 695 11.47 15.36 19.70
CA VAL A 695 11.08 14.77 18.41
C VAL A 695 10.83 13.29 18.71
N ASP A 696 9.64 12.80 18.37
CA ASP A 696 9.25 11.39 18.51
C ASP A 696 9.51 10.80 19.90
N GLY A 697 9.15 11.55 20.94
CA GLY A 697 9.40 11.21 22.33
C GLY A 697 10.87 11.30 22.79
N VAL A 698 11.86 11.50 21.92
CA VAL A 698 13.28 11.66 22.29
C VAL A 698 13.62 13.11 22.56
N TYR A 699 14.24 13.38 23.70
CA TYR A 699 14.53 14.74 24.17
C TYR A 699 15.99 15.09 24.02
N THR A 700 16.25 16.23 23.39
CA THR A 700 17.55 16.90 23.39
C THR A 700 17.55 18.09 24.33
N ASN A 701 18.73 18.45 24.86
CA ASN A 701 18.88 19.47 25.90
C ASN A 701 17.95 19.23 27.10
N ALA A 702 17.71 17.96 27.42
CA ALA A 702 16.71 17.55 28.38
C ALA A 702 17.11 17.99 29.80
N THR A 703 16.12 18.29 30.63
CA THR A 703 16.29 18.45 32.07
C THR A 703 15.21 17.62 32.76
N THR A 704 15.64 16.56 33.44
CA THR A 704 14.77 15.70 34.25
C THR A 704 14.97 16.04 35.71
N THR A 705 13.87 16.28 36.43
CA THR A 705 13.88 16.57 37.88
C THR A 705 12.93 15.64 38.62
N ASP A 706 13.32 15.27 39.84
CA ASP A 706 12.53 14.43 40.75
C ASP A 706 12.08 13.09 40.12
N PRO A 707 13.01 12.26 39.62
CA PRO A 707 12.65 10.95 39.08
C PRO A 707 11.96 10.10 40.14
N THR A 708 10.92 9.36 39.73
CA THR A 708 10.13 8.50 40.62
C THR A 708 10.89 7.25 41.06
N SER A 709 11.78 6.75 40.21
CA SER A 709 12.64 5.62 40.49
C SER A 709 13.96 5.75 39.72
N SER A 710 15.04 5.20 40.27
CA SER A 710 16.35 5.15 39.62
C SER A 710 17.08 3.86 39.97
N VAL A 711 17.73 3.26 38.98
CA VAL A 711 18.57 2.07 39.15
C VAL A 711 19.97 2.40 38.64
N THR A 712 20.99 2.18 39.47
CA THR A 712 22.39 2.37 39.08
C THR A 712 23.07 1.01 38.94
N TYR A 713 23.79 0.82 37.84
CA TYR A 713 24.44 -0.43 37.48
C TYR A 713 25.75 -0.15 36.73
N SER A 714 26.52 -1.20 36.45
CA SER A 714 27.69 -1.13 35.56
C SER A 714 27.59 -2.28 34.55
N PRO A 715 27.46 -2.01 33.24
CA PRO A 715 27.34 -3.08 32.26
C PRO A 715 28.66 -3.87 32.16
N THR A 716 28.58 -5.19 32.37
CA THR A 716 29.75 -6.10 32.30
C THR A 716 29.76 -6.96 31.03
N THR A 717 28.62 -7.03 30.36
CA THR A 717 28.36 -7.73 29.10
C THR A 717 27.72 -6.76 28.13
N VAL A 718 27.73 -7.09 26.84
CA VAL A 718 27.15 -6.25 25.80
C VAL A 718 25.66 -6.02 26.06
N MET A 719 24.90 -7.10 26.33
CA MET A 719 23.51 -7.01 26.79
C MET A 719 23.46 -6.99 28.32
N THR A 720 22.78 -6.00 28.92
CA THR A 720 22.49 -5.92 30.37
C THR A 720 21.00 -5.87 30.64
N TYR A 721 20.47 -6.87 31.36
CA TYR A 721 19.08 -6.90 31.80
C TYR A 721 18.91 -6.22 33.16
N LEU A 722 17.93 -5.33 33.27
CA LEU A 722 17.62 -4.56 34.47
C LEU A 722 16.16 -4.73 34.86
N ASN A 723 15.91 -4.69 36.17
CA ASN A 723 14.57 -4.48 36.73
C ASN A 723 14.66 -3.51 37.93
N SER A 724 13.55 -3.34 38.65
CA SER A 724 13.45 -2.46 39.82
C SER A 724 14.46 -2.76 40.94
N ASN A 725 15.06 -3.96 40.96
CA ASN A 725 16.04 -4.41 41.96
C ASN A 725 17.51 -4.32 41.48
N GLY A 726 17.77 -3.92 40.23
CA GLY A 726 19.13 -3.85 39.67
C GLY A 726 19.34 -4.80 38.49
N VAL A 727 20.59 -5.24 38.32
CA VAL A 727 20.97 -6.21 37.28
C VAL A 727 20.31 -7.55 37.56
N THR A 728 19.69 -8.11 36.54
CA THR A 728 19.06 -9.44 36.55
C THR A 728 19.66 -10.30 35.44
N GLU A 729 19.38 -11.60 35.49
CA GLU A 729 19.56 -12.47 34.33
C GLU A 729 18.44 -12.20 33.31
N GLU A 730 18.63 -12.65 32.08
CA GLU A 730 17.61 -12.67 31.04
C GLU A 730 16.30 -13.18 31.65
N GLY A 731 15.24 -12.38 31.56
CA GLY A 731 13.98 -12.74 32.17
C GLY A 731 13.48 -14.02 31.53
N SER A 732 13.36 -15.11 32.30
CA SER A 732 12.59 -16.27 31.87
C SER A 732 11.13 -15.82 31.78
N SER A 733 10.72 -15.32 30.62
CA SER A 733 9.32 -15.15 30.27
C SER A 733 8.67 -16.53 30.40
N THR A 734 8.00 -16.71 31.52
CA THR A 734 7.34 -17.95 31.88
C THR A 734 6.05 -17.99 31.06
N MET A 735 6.12 -18.55 29.85
CA MET A 735 5.08 -19.27 29.08
C MET A 735 5.22 -18.99 27.57
N GLY A 736 5.62 -20.02 26.82
CA GLY A 736 5.78 -20.04 25.37
C GLY A 736 6.52 -21.30 24.93
N GLY A 737 5.96 -22.47 25.27
CA GLY A 737 6.63 -23.75 25.09
C GLY A 737 6.65 -24.22 23.62
N GLY A 738 7.82 -24.13 22.98
CA GLY A 738 8.19 -24.93 21.82
C GLY A 738 9.52 -25.64 22.11
N MET A 739 9.49 -26.97 22.21
CA MET A 739 10.65 -27.80 22.53
C MET A 739 11.80 -27.63 21.52
N ARG A 740 12.79 -26.78 21.82
CA ARG A 740 14.13 -26.86 21.23
C ARG A 740 14.84 -28.09 21.79
N GLY A 741 14.67 -29.22 21.08
CA GLY A 741 15.30 -30.50 21.37
C GLY A 741 16.80 -30.45 21.19
N ASN A 742 17.51 -30.07 22.25
CA ASN A 742 18.97 -30.17 22.34
C ASN A 742 19.37 -31.65 22.49
N MET A 743 19.68 -32.34 21.38
CA MET A 743 20.31 -33.67 21.43
C MET A 743 21.77 -33.59 20.96
N GLN A 744 22.68 -33.33 21.91
CA GLN A 744 24.06 -33.72 21.74
C GLN A 744 24.63 -34.40 23.01
N GLY A 745 24.81 -35.72 22.89
CA GLY A 745 25.92 -36.44 23.51
C GLY A 745 25.66 -37.20 24.81
N GLY A 746 25.63 -38.55 24.75
CA GLY A 746 25.86 -39.36 25.96
C GLY A 746 25.57 -40.86 25.92
N GLY A 747 26.45 -41.66 25.29
CA GLY A 747 26.91 -42.93 25.87
C GLY A 747 26.00 -44.17 25.88
N GLY A 748 26.14 -45.01 24.84
CA GLY A 748 26.51 -46.42 24.93
C GLY A 748 25.55 -47.44 25.57
N PHE A 749 25.02 -48.37 24.77
CA PHE A 749 24.99 -49.83 25.04
C PHE A 749 24.75 -50.57 23.73
N GLY A 750 25.66 -51.46 23.33
CA GLY A 750 25.56 -52.24 22.10
C GLY A 750 24.77 -53.54 22.22
N ARG A 751 24.32 -54.07 21.07
CA ARG A 751 24.49 -55.48 20.62
C ARG A 751 23.76 -55.78 19.30
N GLY A 752 24.53 -56.26 18.31
CA GLY A 752 24.16 -57.22 17.25
C GLY A 752 23.24 -56.71 16.12
N GLN A 753 23.40 -57.04 14.84
CA GLN A 753 24.21 -58.05 14.17
C GLN A 753 24.24 -57.72 12.65
N GLU A 754 25.41 -57.92 12.05
CA GLU A 754 25.67 -58.44 10.68
C GLU A 754 24.86 -57.90 9.47
N GLN A 755 25.54 -57.37 8.44
CA GLN A 755 26.17 -58.13 7.34
C GLN A 755 26.88 -57.23 6.29
N LYS A 756 28.21 -57.46 6.22
CA LYS A 756 29.06 -57.71 5.03
C LYS A 756 29.26 -56.67 3.91
N GLN A 757 30.58 -56.41 3.75
CA GLN A 757 31.41 -56.33 2.53
C GLN A 757 31.33 -54.99 1.76
N GLN A 758 32.44 -54.33 1.40
CA GLN A 758 33.72 -54.86 0.94
C GLN A 758 34.88 -53.86 1.16
N GLU A 759 36.05 -54.41 1.46
CA GLU A 759 37.34 -53.74 1.63
C GLU A 759 37.77 -52.95 0.39
N LYS A 760 38.27 -51.72 0.59
CA LYS A 760 39.43 -51.23 -0.15
C LYS A 760 40.40 -50.57 0.82
N THR A 761 41.58 -51.17 0.85
CA THR A 761 42.68 -51.00 1.77
C THR A 761 43.31 -49.61 1.69
N GLU A 762 43.53 -49.03 2.86
CA GLU A 762 44.53 -48.00 3.14
C GLU A 762 45.95 -48.52 2.85
N HIS A 763 46.88 -47.60 2.61
CA HIS A 763 48.18 -47.68 3.28
C HIS A 763 48.79 -46.27 3.50
N ASP A 764 48.46 -45.71 4.66
CA ASP A 764 49.38 -45.32 5.73
C ASP A 764 50.75 -44.65 5.43
N THR A 765 50.82 -43.40 5.91
CA THR A 765 51.87 -42.71 6.70
C THR A 765 53.36 -42.55 6.30
N ASN A 766 53.82 -41.33 6.67
CA ASN A 766 55.16 -40.93 7.13
C ASN A 766 56.27 -40.67 6.10
N LYS A 767 56.41 -39.40 5.68
CA LYS A 767 57.52 -38.49 6.01
C LYS A 767 57.46 -37.18 5.23
#